data_AF-A0A1G7RQS4-F1
#
_entry.id   AF-A0A1G7RQS4-F1
#
_cell.length_a   1.000
_cell.length_b   1.000
_cell.length_c   1.000
_cell.angle_alpha   90.00
_cell.angle_beta   90.00
_cell.angle_gamma   90.00
#
_symmetry.space_group_name_H-M   'P 1'
#
loop_
_entity.id
_entity.type
_entity.pdbx_description
1 polymer ?
#
loop_
_entity_poly.entity_id
_entity_poly.type
_entity_poly.pdbx_seq_one_letter_code
_entity_poly.pdbx_strand_id
1 'polypeptide(L)'
;MKPLKTFFAGSLMVCLSATAMAQPQVYDQENTGSRFALKKFKAPEKLPVIRELPNALEGVNSFEDWERRRNEIGSLIQHYGIGEKPAVKANQVKARMDGDTLIVDVTVGKETLTLKSQIRYPKVGQPPYALMIGTDMIALPRQLFDDRPIATTTFSSAQVNDYKQFGKHHDRGEHNFDRLYPKLKNNGAYSEWAWGMSRLIDGLQQLGPEVTKIDTRRIGVTGCSYAGKMALYCGAFDERIALTIAQEPGGGGAAAWRKSHELTLAGKNLEDIDKTDYHWFLESQKENFHGDSVYRLPYDQHELCAMVCPRALLLLGNPDYEWLADPSMKVSAEAAQKVWEKFGIADRMGCDIIGGHGHCQLPQIQYPIVQAYIDKYLLDGKPWSKGGFETKRYRNLFAEAGHSREEVDKKLQEVFNDVFYGPNKVYFEVGDSMGYISDIKNHDARTEGMSYGMMIAVQMDKKDIFDRLWRWSKKYMQHQDGPRKGYFAWSCRTDGTRNADGAASDGELYYITSLLFASNRWGNDTGINYKAEAQHILNCIQPKEYTPEPRPGFGGFGPQQQGPQKMYLIDPETKLITFTPDGFGQRFTDPSYHIPAFYEVWAKWADDGRSDYWMECAQKSREFLHKCINDTTGLNGDQCQYDGSEMEMMRFPGRPQGQQQNAAPRRNGNNNFRYDSWRVPMNIALDYEWSCADREWQQQYGEKIQNFLYSQGIDSFVDQYRVDGSLPEGNEILQAGGFRKLRHSIGLVATSAAASVLCQHDKKKEFIEALWNAKHEPFEDGYFDAYYDGLLRLFAFMHLSGQYQVIFPTNDKK
;
A
#
# COMPACT_ATOMS: atom_id res chain seq x y z
N MET A 1 45.13 -50.27 -32.90
CA MET A 1 45.32 -49.90 -31.48
C MET A 1 44.37 -48.75 -31.18
N LYS A 2 43.45 -48.93 -30.22
CA LYS A 2 42.39 -47.98 -29.84
C LYS A 2 42.96 -46.79 -29.06
N PRO A 3 42.49 -45.55 -29.25
CA PRO A 3 42.70 -44.49 -28.28
C PRO A 3 41.54 -44.47 -27.26
N LEU A 4 41.93 -44.27 -25.99
CA LEU A 4 41.06 -44.07 -24.83
C LEU A 4 40.12 -42.87 -25.05
N LYS A 5 38.82 -43.08 -24.81
CA LYS A 5 37.87 -42.01 -24.54
C LYS A 5 37.72 -41.87 -23.02
N THR A 6 38.17 -40.74 -22.50
CA THR A 6 37.96 -40.32 -21.12
C THR A 6 36.49 -39.89 -20.96
N PHE A 7 35.73 -40.59 -20.13
CA PHE A 7 34.40 -40.18 -19.68
C PHE A 7 34.56 -39.18 -18.53
N PHE A 8 34.21 -37.92 -18.74
CA PHE A 8 33.92 -36.98 -17.65
C PHE A 8 32.45 -37.16 -17.26
N ALA A 9 32.20 -37.75 -16.10
CA ALA A 9 30.89 -37.76 -15.47
C ALA A 9 30.67 -36.40 -14.78
N GLY A 10 30.13 -35.44 -15.51
CA GLY A 10 29.58 -34.21 -14.92
C GLY A 10 28.19 -34.51 -14.35
N SER A 11 28.07 -34.56 -13.03
CA SER A 11 26.77 -34.51 -12.37
C SER A 11 26.14 -33.15 -12.65
N LEU A 12 25.19 -33.11 -13.57
CA LEU A 12 24.29 -31.97 -13.75
C LEU A 12 23.33 -31.98 -12.54
N MET A 13 23.73 -31.34 -11.45
CA MET A 13 22.82 -31.03 -10.35
C MET A 13 21.90 -29.92 -10.85
N VAL A 14 20.81 -30.31 -11.53
CA VAL A 14 19.70 -29.41 -11.81
C VAL A 14 19.11 -29.05 -10.46
N CYS A 15 19.56 -27.94 -9.87
CA CYS A 15 18.81 -27.24 -8.86
C CYS A 15 17.52 -26.76 -9.53
N LEU A 16 16.51 -27.63 -9.54
CA LEU A 16 15.12 -27.20 -9.59
C LEU A 16 14.94 -26.33 -8.34
N SER A 17 15.13 -25.03 -8.50
CA SER A 17 14.57 -24.06 -7.57
C SER A 17 13.08 -24.37 -7.52
N ALA A 18 12.64 -24.99 -6.42
CA ALA A 18 11.24 -25.06 -6.09
C ALA A 18 10.77 -23.62 -5.98
N THR A 19 10.20 -23.09 -7.06
CA THR A 19 9.37 -21.90 -7.01
C THR A 19 8.29 -22.22 -6.00
N ALA A 20 8.31 -21.55 -4.85
CA ALA A 20 7.20 -21.61 -3.92
C ALA A 20 5.95 -21.22 -4.71
N MET A 21 5.07 -22.19 -4.98
CA MET A 21 3.81 -21.90 -5.66
C MET A 21 3.08 -20.83 -4.85
N ALA A 22 2.76 -19.71 -5.49
CA ALA A 22 1.96 -18.67 -4.87
C ALA A 22 0.64 -19.28 -4.36
N GLN A 23 0.35 -19.11 -3.07
CA GLN A 23 -0.80 -19.76 -2.45
C GLN A 23 -2.12 -19.17 -2.98
N PRO A 24 -3.09 -20.01 -3.38
CA PRO A 24 -4.31 -19.54 -4.04
C PRO A 24 -5.06 -18.55 -3.13
N GLN A 25 -5.48 -17.42 -3.68
CA GLN A 25 -6.30 -16.43 -2.97
C GLN A 25 -7.80 -16.76 -3.01
N VAL A 26 -8.21 -17.61 -3.95
CA VAL A 26 -9.57 -18.08 -4.19
C VAL A 26 -9.50 -19.31 -5.11
N TYR A 27 -10.54 -20.13 -5.13
CA TYR A 27 -10.66 -21.28 -6.02
C TYR A 27 -11.80 -21.09 -7.03
N ASP A 28 -11.80 -21.88 -8.10
CA ASP A 28 -12.84 -21.89 -9.13
C ASP A 28 -13.99 -22.85 -8.81
N GLN A 29 -13.83 -23.70 -7.81
CA GLN A 29 -14.75 -24.75 -7.40
C GLN A 29 -15.25 -24.55 -5.97
N GLU A 30 -16.46 -25.03 -5.67
CA GLU A 30 -17.10 -24.91 -4.35
C GLU A 30 -16.35 -25.70 -3.25
N ASN A 31 -15.86 -26.91 -3.57
CA ASN A 31 -15.12 -27.78 -2.66
C ASN A 31 -14.02 -28.57 -3.39
N THR A 32 -12.77 -28.12 -3.26
CA THR A 32 -11.59 -28.75 -3.85
C THR A 32 -11.29 -30.12 -3.23
N GLY A 33 -11.64 -30.29 -1.96
CA GLY A 33 -11.46 -31.53 -1.21
C GLY A 33 -12.50 -32.62 -1.49
N SER A 34 -13.52 -32.35 -2.32
CA SER A 34 -14.60 -33.30 -2.63
C SER A 34 -14.13 -34.65 -3.19
N ARG A 35 -12.91 -34.72 -3.74
CA ARG A 35 -12.26 -35.94 -4.23
C ARG A 35 -11.80 -36.90 -3.13
N PHE A 36 -11.66 -36.44 -1.88
CA PHE A 36 -11.15 -37.27 -0.79
C PHE A 36 -12.26 -38.12 -0.15
N ALA A 37 -11.98 -39.40 0.04
CA ALA A 37 -12.88 -40.31 0.75
C ALA A 37 -12.98 -39.93 2.24
N LEU A 38 -14.22 -39.87 2.75
CA LEU A 38 -14.50 -39.55 4.14
C LEU A 38 -14.41 -40.80 5.03
N LYS A 39 -13.90 -40.62 6.25
CA LYS A 39 -13.93 -41.67 7.29
C LYS A 39 -15.37 -41.87 7.78
N LYS A 40 -15.67 -43.07 8.26
CA LYS A 40 -16.97 -43.35 8.91
C LYS A 40 -17.06 -42.58 10.24
N PHE A 41 -18.16 -41.88 10.45
CA PHE A 41 -18.44 -41.17 11.70
C PHE A 41 -18.82 -42.13 12.82
N LYS A 42 -18.38 -41.83 14.04
CA LYS A 42 -18.73 -42.62 15.24
C LYS A 42 -20.05 -42.13 15.81
N ALA A 43 -20.82 -43.01 16.43
CA ALA A 43 -21.98 -42.56 17.20
C ALA A 43 -21.53 -41.63 18.37
N PRO A 44 -22.30 -40.58 18.72
CA PRO A 44 -21.88 -39.57 19.70
C PRO A 44 -21.37 -40.13 21.04
N GLU A 45 -22.02 -41.18 21.55
CA GLU A 45 -21.66 -41.85 22.80
C GLU A 45 -20.28 -42.56 22.76
N LYS A 46 -19.78 -42.85 21.54
CA LYS A 46 -18.47 -43.48 21.30
C LYS A 46 -17.35 -42.47 21.01
N LEU A 47 -17.66 -41.17 21.00
CA LEU A 47 -16.67 -40.12 20.81
C LEU A 47 -15.87 -39.89 22.12
N PRO A 48 -14.55 -39.66 22.04
CA PRO A 48 -13.74 -39.36 23.22
C PRO A 48 -14.11 -37.99 23.80
N VAL A 49 -13.86 -37.81 25.09
CA VAL A 49 -13.97 -36.50 25.75
C VAL A 49 -12.65 -35.74 25.55
N ILE A 50 -12.71 -34.59 24.87
CA ILE A 50 -11.57 -33.70 24.60
C ILE A 50 -11.93 -32.32 25.15
N ARG A 51 -11.28 -31.92 26.26
CA ARG A 51 -11.51 -30.62 26.91
C ARG A 51 -10.85 -29.47 26.18
N GLU A 52 -9.69 -29.71 25.57
CA GLU A 52 -8.97 -28.75 24.73
C GLU A 52 -9.64 -28.62 23.36
N LEU A 53 -9.23 -27.62 22.58
CA LEU A 53 -9.68 -27.47 21.20
C LEU A 53 -9.13 -28.63 20.33
N PRO A 54 -9.96 -29.25 19.47
CA PRO A 54 -9.49 -30.20 18.46
C PRO A 54 -8.35 -29.64 17.58
N ASN A 55 -7.41 -30.48 17.14
CA ASN A 55 -6.29 -30.02 16.34
C ASN A 55 -6.67 -29.85 14.85
N ALA A 56 -6.87 -28.61 14.41
CA ALA A 56 -7.18 -28.28 13.02
C ALA A 56 -6.10 -28.75 12.02
N LEU A 57 -4.84 -28.85 12.47
CA LEU A 57 -3.67 -29.24 11.66
C LEU A 57 -3.31 -30.72 11.79
N GLU A 58 -4.19 -31.55 12.35
CA GLU A 58 -3.95 -32.99 12.45
C GLU A 58 -3.66 -33.61 11.07
N GLY A 59 -2.42 -34.10 10.89
CA GLY A 59 -1.98 -34.71 9.63
C GLY A 59 -1.64 -33.73 8.50
N VAL A 60 -1.57 -32.42 8.76
CA VAL A 60 -1.37 -31.39 7.73
C VAL A 60 0.12 -31.02 7.56
N ASN A 61 0.73 -31.47 6.46
CA ASN A 61 2.10 -31.08 6.09
C ASN A 61 2.18 -30.28 4.79
N SER A 62 1.14 -30.37 3.95
CA SER A 62 1.03 -29.71 2.65
C SER A 62 -0.36 -29.10 2.45
N PHE A 63 -0.54 -28.32 1.39
CA PHE A 63 -1.87 -27.82 1.00
C PHE A 63 -2.83 -28.95 0.60
N GLU A 64 -2.34 -30.02 -0.02
CA GLU A 64 -3.18 -31.18 -0.33
C GLU A 64 -3.66 -31.88 0.95
N ASP A 65 -2.81 -31.98 1.97
CA ASP A 65 -3.24 -32.49 3.28
C ASP A 65 -4.25 -31.56 3.95
N TRP A 66 -4.09 -30.25 3.76
CA TRP A 66 -5.07 -29.27 4.23
C TRP A 66 -6.40 -29.38 3.50
N GLU A 67 -6.42 -29.52 2.18
CA GLU A 67 -7.65 -29.75 1.42
C GLU A 67 -8.39 -31.00 1.92
N ARG A 68 -7.65 -32.07 2.22
CA ARG A 68 -8.19 -33.29 2.84
C ARG A 68 -8.73 -33.03 4.24
N ARG A 69 -7.96 -32.39 5.12
CA ARG A 69 -8.34 -32.11 6.51
C ARG A 69 -9.53 -31.16 6.57
N ARG A 70 -9.55 -30.13 5.74
CA ARG A 70 -10.67 -29.21 5.56
C ARG A 70 -11.95 -29.95 5.15
N ASN A 71 -11.85 -30.89 4.22
CA ASN A 71 -12.99 -31.71 3.80
C ASN A 71 -13.47 -32.66 4.93
N GLU A 72 -12.55 -33.21 5.73
CA GLU A 72 -12.89 -33.96 6.95
C GLU A 72 -13.64 -33.08 7.97
N ILE A 73 -13.12 -31.89 8.28
CA ILE A 73 -13.75 -30.91 9.19
C ILE A 73 -15.15 -30.54 8.71
N GLY A 74 -15.29 -30.15 7.43
CA GLY A 74 -16.59 -29.78 6.87
C GLY A 74 -17.61 -30.92 6.95
N SER A 75 -17.15 -32.17 6.90
CA SER A 75 -18.03 -33.34 7.02
C SER A 75 -18.40 -33.64 8.48
N LEU A 76 -17.50 -33.38 9.44
CA LEU A 76 -17.83 -33.43 10.88
C LEU A 76 -18.88 -32.38 11.25
N ILE A 77 -18.72 -31.16 10.75
CA ILE A 77 -19.66 -30.05 10.98
C ILE A 77 -21.03 -30.37 10.38
N GLN A 78 -21.09 -30.90 9.16
CA GLN A 78 -22.36 -31.32 8.56
C GLN A 78 -23.00 -32.48 9.33
N HIS A 79 -22.23 -33.49 9.74
CA HIS A 79 -22.78 -34.69 10.39
C HIS A 79 -23.26 -34.46 11.83
N TYR A 80 -22.48 -33.74 12.64
CA TYR A 80 -22.77 -33.53 14.07
C TYR A 80 -23.33 -32.15 14.40
N GLY A 81 -23.32 -31.21 13.46
CA GLY A 81 -23.65 -29.80 13.68
C GLY A 81 -24.87 -29.33 12.91
N ILE A 82 -24.69 -29.06 11.62
CA ILE A 82 -25.65 -28.27 10.82
C ILE A 82 -26.51 -29.10 9.85
N GLY A 83 -26.20 -30.38 9.64
CA GLY A 83 -26.86 -31.20 8.62
C GLY A 83 -26.17 -31.16 7.25
N GLU A 84 -26.62 -32.02 6.34
CA GLU A 84 -25.96 -32.24 5.05
C GLU A 84 -26.15 -31.05 4.09
N LYS A 85 -25.07 -30.52 3.52
CA LYS A 85 -25.12 -29.55 2.42
C LYS A 85 -25.06 -30.33 1.10
N PRO A 86 -26.19 -30.58 0.40
CA PRO A 86 -26.21 -31.46 -0.75
C PRO A 86 -25.48 -30.83 -1.95
N ALA A 87 -24.71 -31.64 -2.69
CA ALA A 87 -24.10 -31.22 -3.94
C ALA A 87 -25.16 -31.01 -5.03
N VAL A 88 -24.90 -30.07 -5.95
CA VAL A 88 -25.78 -29.77 -7.09
C VAL A 88 -24.99 -29.90 -8.38
N LYS A 89 -25.55 -30.61 -9.36
CA LYS A 89 -24.93 -30.77 -10.68
C LYS A 89 -25.20 -29.53 -11.53
N ALA A 90 -24.25 -29.16 -12.40
CA ALA A 90 -24.37 -28.00 -13.27
C ALA A 90 -25.66 -27.98 -14.12
N ASN A 91 -26.14 -29.15 -14.56
CA ASN A 91 -27.39 -29.26 -15.35
C ASN A 91 -28.68 -29.03 -14.54
N GLN A 92 -28.59 -28.93 -13.22
CA GLN A 92 -29.70 -28.62 -12.32
C GLN A 92 -29.86 -27.12 -12.09
N VAL A 93 -28.89 -26.31 -12.50
CA VAL A 93 -28.88 -24.85 -12.32
C VAL A 93 -29.18 -24.17 -13.64
N LYS A 94 -30.14 -23.23 -13.63
CA LYS A 94 -30.41 -22.33 -14.76
C LYS A 94 -30.50 -20.89 -14.25
N ALA A 95 -29.58 -20.06 -14.72
CA ALA A 95 -29.48 -18.66 -14.36
C ALA A 95 -29.86 -17.75 -15.53
N ARG A 96 -30.36 -16.56 -15.19
CA ARG A 96 -30.64 -15.47 -16.12
C ARG A 96 -30.55 -14.13 -15.41
N MET A 97 -30.34 -13.07 -16.17
CA MET A 97 -30.53 -11.69 -15.69
C MET A 97 -31.92 -11.18 -16.11
N ASP A 98 -32.63 -10.54 -15.20
CA ASP A 98 -33.79 -9.70 -15.48
C ASP A 98 -33.48 -8.28 -15.01
N GLY A 99 -33.07 -7.42 -15.96
CA GLY A 99 -32.38 -6.16 -15.65
C GLY A 99 -31.12 -6.43 -14.82
N ASP A 100 -31.02 -5.77 -13.67
CA ASP A 100 -29.92 -5.96 -12.71
C ASP A 100 -30.18 -7.08 -11.69
N THR A 101 -31.25 -7.88 -11.88
CA THR A 101 -31.60 -8.99 -10.98
C THR A 101 -31.07 -10.30 -11.51
N LEU A 102 -30.15 -10.93 -10.77
CA LEU A 102 -29.76 -12.32 -10.99
C LEU A 102 -30.88 -13.23 -10.51
N ILE A 103 -31.35 -14.11 -11.39
CA ILE A 103 -32.34 -15.15 -11.07
C ILE A 103 -31.70 -16.51 -11.31
N VAL A 104 -31.71 -17.39 -10.30
CA VAL A 104 -31.15 -18.74 -10.36
C VAL A 104 -32.23 -19.75 -10.00
N ASP A 105 -32.62 -20.58 -10.97
CA ASP A 105 -33.51 -21.71 -10.76
C ASP A 105 -32.68 -22.98 -10.51
N VAL A 106 -32.98 -23.69 -9.43
CA VAL A 106 -32.34 -24.97 -9.08
C VAL A 106 -33.39 -26.07 -9.06
N THR A 107 -33.23 -27.09 -9.90
CA THR A 107 -34.20 -28.17 -10.07
C THR A 107 -33.66 -29.51 -9.57
N VAL A 108 -34.38 -30.14 -8.64
CA VAL A 108 -34.08 -31.48 -8.12
C VAL A 108 -35.33 -32.34 -8.28
N GLY A 109 -35.22 -33.39 -9.10
CA GLY A 109 -36.40 -34.19 -9.46
C GLY A 109 -37.43 -33.35 -10.21
N LYS A 110 -38.60 -33.15 -9.61
CA LYS A 110 -39.72 -32.37 -10.18
C LYS A 110 -39.90 -31.00 -9.53
N GLU A 111 -39.15 -30.71 -8.46
CA GLU A 111 -39.26 -29.46 -7.72
C GLU A 111 -38.21 -28.47 -8.19
N THR A 112 -38.56 -27.18 -8.17
CA THR A 112 -37.65 -26.07 -8.50
C THR A 112 -37.72 -25.02 -7.40
N LEU A 113 -36.53 -24.60 -6.94
CA LEU A 113 -36.36 -23.46 -6.05
C LEU A 113 -35.74 -22.30 -6.87
N THR A 114 -36.32 -21.11 -6.76
CA THR A 114 -35.82 -19.90 -7.44
C THR A 114 -35.19 -18.94 -6.44
N LEU A 115 -33.93 -18.58 -6.66
CA LEU A 115 -33.23 -17.51 -5.96
C LEU A 115 -33.20 -16.26 -6.81
N LYS A 116 -33.41 -15.11 -6.19
CA LYS A 116 -33.32 -13.78 -6.80
C LYS A 116 -32.41 -12.89 -5.97
N SER A 117 -31.56 -12.11 -6.64
CA SER A 117 -30.64 -11.18 -6.00
C SER A 117 -30.40 -9.98 -6.92
N GLN A 118 -30.75 -8.78 -6.46
CA GLN A 118 -30.54 -7.56 -7.24
C GLN A 118 -29.13 -7.03 -7.05
N ILE A 119 -28.34 -7.03 -8.12
CA ILE A 119 -26.98 -6.50 -8.15
C ILE A 119 -27.05 -4.99 -8.28
N ARG A 120 -26.42 -4.28 -7.34
CA ARG A 120 -26.22 -2.84 -7.41
C ARG A 120 -24.81 -2.58 -7.90
N TYR A 121 -24.69 -2.12 -9.15
CA TYR A 121 -23.41 -1.79 -9.74
C TYR A 121 -22.85 -0.47 -9.18
N PRO A 122 -21.53 -0.37 -8.99
CA PRO A 122 -20.90 0.85 -8.50
C PRO A 122 -20.95 1.94 -9.58
N LYS A 123 -20.83 3.20 -9.14
CA LYS A 123 -20.73 4.35 -10.06
C LYS A 123 -19.31 4.59 -10.56
N VAL A 124 -18.33 3.86 -10.04
CA VAL A 124 -16.90 4.02 -10.30
C VAL A 124 -16.28 2.71 -10.81
N GLY A 125 -15.21 2.84 -11.60
CA GLY A 125 -14.52 1.71 -12.23
C GLY A 125 -15.16 1.24 -13.53
N GLN A 126 -14.64 0.13 -14.06
CA GLN A 126 -15.16 -0.55 -15.24
C GLN A 126 -15.35 -2.04 -14.92
N PRO A 127 -16.34 -2.71 -15.51
CA PRO A 127 -16.55 -4.14 -15.31
C PRO A 127 -15.38 -4.97 -15.88
N PRO A 128 -15.15 -6.20 -15.38
CA PRO A 128 -15.94 -6.85 -14.33
C PRO A 128 -15.60 -6.33 -12.92
N TYR A 129 -16.64 -6.07 -12.13
CA TYR A 129 -16.53 -5.56 -10.76
C TYR A 129 -16.30 -6.70 -9.76
N ALA A 130 -15.60 -6.42 -8.67
CA ALA A 130 -15.70 -7.27 -7.48
C ALA A 130 -17.14 -7.22 -6.93
N LEU A 131 -17.54 -8.20 -6.12
CA LEU A 131 -18.88 -8.29 -5.55
C LEU A 131 -18.81 -8.48 -4.04
N MET A 132 -19.52 -7.65 -3.29
CA MET A 132 -19.80 -7.90 -1.86
C MET A 132 -21.25 -8.38 -1.70
N ILE A 133 -21.42 -9.57 -1.12
CA ILE A 133 -22.72 -10.17 -0.85
C ILE A 133 -23.05 -10.04 0.64
N GLY A 134 -24.10 -9.29 0.96
CA GLY A 134 -24.68 -9.26 2.30
C GLY A 134 -25.60 -10.46 2.54
N THR A 135 -25.44 -11.13 3.67
CA THR A 135 -26.36 -12.17 4.14
C THR A 135 -27.57 -11.50 4.82
N ASP A 136 -28.73 -11.53 4.17
CA ASP A 136 -29.94 -10.72 4.43
C ASP A 136 -29.79 -9.20 4.34
N MET A 137 -28.66 -8.67 4.78
CA MET A 137 -28.30 -7.26 4.71
C MET A 137 -26.78 -7.09 4.60
N ILE A 138 -26.34 -5.92 4.15
CA ILE A 138 -24.96 -5.48 4.28
C ILE A 138 -24.90 -4.58 5.53
N ALA A 139 -24.44 -5.13 6.65
CA ALA A 139 -24.25 -4.39 7.90
C ALA A 139 -23.02 -3.44 7.84
N LEU A 140 -22.14 -3.66 6.86
CA LEU A 140 -21.02 -2.78 6.58
C LEU A 140 -21.50 -1.41 6.04
N PRO A 141 -20.96 -0.29 6.56
CA PRO A 141 -21.32 1.05 6.11
C PRO A 141 -21.07 1.27 4.62
N ARG A 142 -21.99 1.97 3.94
CA ARG A 142 -21.93 2.22 2.48
C ARG A 142 -20.66 2.93 2.04
N GLN A 143 -20.08 3.77 2.91
CA GLN A 143 -18.84 4.49 2.69
C GLN A 143 -17.63 3.56 2.41
N LEU A 144 -17.73 2.30 2.80
CA LEU A 144 -16.72 1.29 2.47
C LEU A 144 -16.77 0.90 0.98
N PHE A 145 -17.87 1.16 0.28
CA PHE A 145 -18.10 0.75 -1.11
C PHE A 145 -18.33 1.90 -2.09
N ASP A 146 -18.85 3.06 -1.64
CA ASP A 146 -19.33 4.16 -2.51
C ASP A 146 -18.33 4.58 -3.61
N ASP A 147 -17.03 4.50 -3.30
CA ASP A 147 -15.92 4.92 -4.15
C ASP A 147 -14.98 3.75 -4.52
N ARG A 148 -15.50 2.52 -4.53
CA ARG A 148 -14.75 1.33 -4.94
C ARG A 148 -15.47 0.65 -6.10
N PRO A 149 -14.74 0.02 -7.03
CA PRO A 149 -15.33 -0.73 -8.15
C PRO A 149 -15.89 -2.08 -7.66
N ILE A 150 -16.76 -2.04 -6.66
CA ILE A 150 -17.36 -3.18 -5.98
C ILE A 150 -18.87 -3.08 -6.14
N ALA A 151 -19.46 -4.03 -6.85
CA ALA A 151 -20.90 -4.22 -6.85
C ALA A 151 -21.35 -4.78 -5.50
N THR A 152 -22.59 -4.48 -5.12
CA THR A 152 -23.18 -5.01 -3.89
C THR A 152 -24.45 -5.77 -4.20
N THR A 153 -24.71 -6.85 -3.48
CA THR A 153 -25.98 -7.57 -3.56
C THR A 153 -26.32 -8.20 -2.21
N THR A 154 -27.52 -8.75 -2.07
CA THR A 154 -27.94 -9.48 -0.87
C THR A 154 -28.40 -10.89 -1.22
N PHE A 155 -27.97 -11.87 -0.44
CA PHE A 155 -28.56 -13.19 -0.38
C PHE A 155 -29.65 -13.19 0.70
N SER A 156 -30.91 -13.38 0.32
CA SER A 156 -32.01 -13.48 1.29
C SER A 156 -32.19 -14.92 1.76
N SER A 157 -32.00 -15.14 3.06
CA SER A 157 -32.18 -16.41 3.76
C SER A 157 -33.54 -17.03 3.47
N ALA A 158 -34.60 -16.21 3.51
CA ALA A 158 -35.98 -16.61 3.36
C ALA A 158 -36.34 -17.25 2.01
N GLN A 159 -35.48 -17.13 1.00
CA GLN A 159 -35.66 -17.85 -0.26
C GLN A 159 -35.39 -19.35 -0.13
N VAL A 160 -34.62 -19.74 0.90
CA VAL A 160 -34.21 -21.12 1.16
C VAL A 160 -34.85 -21.64 2.45
N ASN A 161 -34.61 -20.92 3.55
CA ASN A 161 -35.11 -21.17 4.89
C ASN A 161 -35.54 -19.84 5.49
N ASP A 162 -36.82 -19.71 5.80
CA ASP A 162 -37.45 -18.46 6.23
C ASP A 162 -37.49 -18.27 7.75
N TYR A 163 -36.43 -18.74 8.42
CA TYR A 163 -36.13 -18.32 9.77
C TYR A 163 -36.17 -16.79 9.91
N LYS A 164 -36.91 -16.32 10.91
CA LYS A 164 -36.97 -14.92 11.32
C LYS A 164 -36.44 -14.82 12.73
N GLN A 165 -35.54 -13.88 13.01
CA GLN A 165 -35.01 -13.68 14.37
C GLN A 165 -36.12 -13.34 15.40
N PHE A 166 -37.22 -12.72 14.95
CA PHE A 166 -38.34 -12.33 15.80
C PHE A 166 -39.67 -12.90 15.27
N GLY A 167 -40.50 -13.41 16.16
CA GLY A 167 -41.84 -13.92 15.86
C GLY A 167 -41.91 -15.44 15.77
N LYS A 168 -43.02 -15.97 15.26
CA LYS A 168 -43.21 -17.42 15.07
C LYS A 168 -42.41 -17.88 13.84
N HIS A 169 -41.56 -18.88 14.03
CA HIS A 169 -40.85 -19.57 12.94
C HIS A 169 -41.78 -20.58 12.26
N HIS A 170 -41.49 -20.92 11.00
CA HIS A 170 -42.10 -22.08 10.38
C HIS A 170 -41.49 -23.37 10.93
N ASP A 171 -42.29 -24.43 10.95
CA ASP A 171 -41.81 -25.73 11.39
C ASP A 171 -40.91 -26.33 10.31
N ARG A 172 -39.91 -27.10 10.75
CA ARG A 172 -39.03 -27.88 9.87
C ARG A 172 -39.84 -28.76 8.91
N GLY A 173 -39.53 -28.73 7.62
CA GLY A 173 -40.27 -29.44 6.57
C GLY A 173 -41.20 -28.53 5.75
N GLU A 174 -41.41 -27.28 6.17
CA GLU A 174 -42.24 -26.30 5.47
C GLU A 174 -41.43 -25.33 4.59
N HIS A 175 -40.10 -25.39 4.63
CA HIS A 175 -39.23 -24.46 3.89
C HIS A 175 -39.09 -24.84 2.40
N ASN A 176 -38.66 -23.88 1.58
CA ASN A 176 -38.43 -24.14 0.15
C ASN A 176 -37.33 -25.20 -0.07
N PHE A 177 -36.30 -25.21 0.79
CA PHE A 177 -35.26 -26.23 0.75
C PHE A 177 -35.80 -27.64 1.00
N ASP A 178 -36.70 -27.80 1.98
CA ASP A 178 -37.28 -29.10 2.35
C ASP A 178 -38.07 -29.74 1.22
N ARG A 179 -38.79 -28.92 0.44
CA ARG A 179 -39.48 -29.38 -0.77
C ARG A 179 -38.50 -29.96 -1.79
N LEU A 180 -37.35 -29.32 -1.95
CA LEU A 180 -36.30 -29.74 -2.87
C LEU A 180 -35.55 -30.99 -2.35
N TYR A 181 -35.39 -31.12 -1.04
CA TYR A 181 -34.67 -32.20 -0.36
C TYR A 181 -35.44 -32.77 0.86
N PRO A 182 -36.55 -33.51 0.64
CA PRO A 182 -37.43 -33.94 1.75
C PRO A 182 -36.78 -34.91 2.74
N LYS A 183 -35.69 -35.57 2.35
CA LYS A 183 -34.89 -36.44 3.24
C LYS A 183 -34.01 -35.65 4.21
N LEU A 184 -33.78 -34.38 3.95
CA LEU A 184 -32.93 -33.48 4.73
C LEU A 184 -33.75 -32.50 5.58
N LYS A 185 -35.05 -32.75 5.79
CA LYS A 185 -35.97 -31.87 6.52
C LYS A 185 -35.53 -31.48 7.94
N ASN A 186 -34.57 -32.19 8.51
CA ASN A 186 -34.05 -31.95 9.86
C ASN A 186 -32.77 -31.09 9.83
N ASN A 187 -32.30 -30.65 8.67
CA ASN A 187 -31.10 -29.82 8.54
C ASN A 187 -31.23 -28.48 9.26
N GLY A 188 -30.14 -28.01 9.86
CA GLY A 188 -30.08 -26.65 10.38
C GLY A 188 -29.96 -25.61 9.26
N ALA A 189 -30.52 -24.42 9.50
CA ALA A 189 -30.55 -23.33 8.52
C ALA A 189 -29.16 -22.95 7.99
N TYR A 190 -28.07 -23.07 8.77
CA TYR A 190 -26.73 -22.74 8.29
C TYR A 190 -26.22 -23.66 7.16
N SER A 191 -26.70 -24.90 7.09
CA SER A 191 -26.40 -25.80 5.96
C SER A 191 -27.15 -25.36 4.71
N GLU A 192 -28.43 -25.05 4.86
CA GLU A 192 -29.33 -24.66 3.78
C GLU A 192 -28.96 -23.29 3.21
N TRP A 193 -28.62 -22.31 4.05
CA TRP A 193 -28.18 -20.99 3.62
C TRP A 193 -26.83 -21.03 2.91
N ALA A 194 -25.87 -21.81 3.42
CA ALA A 194 -24.61 -22.02 2.70
C ALA A 194 -24.85 -22.69 1.34
N TRP A 195 -25.81 -23.62 1.24
CA TRP A 195 -26.26 -24.16 -0.03
C TRP A 195 -26.81 -23.07 -0.95
N GLY A 196 -27.73 -22.24 -0.47
CA GLY A 196 -28.34 -21.16 -1.25
C GLY A 196 -27.32 -20.15 -1.80
N MET A 197 -26.36 -19.75 -0.98
CA MET A 197 -25.26 -18.87 -1.40
C MET A 197 -24.45 -19.51 -2.54
N SER A 198 -24.08 -20.79 -2.42
CA SER A 198 -23.35 -21.50 -3.47
C SER A 198 -24.12 -21.54 -4.78
N ARG A 199 -25.45 -21.68 -4.74
CA ARG A 199 -26.30 -21.64 -5.95
C ARG A 199 -26.33 -20.25 -6.58
N LEU A 200 -26.31 -19.19 -5.79
CA LEU A 200 -26.19 -17.83 -6.31
C LEU A 200 -24.87 -17.64 -7.07
N ILE A 201 -23.76 -18.16 -6.52
CA ILE A 201 -22.44 -18.12 -7.15
C ILE A 201 -22.41 -19.00 -8.42
N ASP A 202 -23.06 -20.17 -8.42
CA ASP A 202 -23.21 -20.99 -9.63
C ASP A 202 -23.87 -20.20 -10.75
N GLY A 203 -24.90 -19.40 -10.44
CA GLY A 203 -25.57 -18.54 -11.42
C GLY A 203 -24.68 -17.44 -11.98
N LEU A 204 -23.85 -16.81 -11.14
CA LEU A 204 -22.86 -15.83 -11.58
C LEU A 204 -21.82 -16.46 -12.52
N GLN A 205 -21.30 -17.63 -12.15
CA GLN A 205 -20.32 -18.36 -12.98
C GLN A 205 -20.94 -18.85 -14.29
N GLN A 206 -22.18 -19.34 -14.27
CA GLN A 206 -22.87 -19.83 -15.46
C GLN A 206 -23.10 -18.71 -16.50
N LEU A 207 -23.39 -17.49 -16.05
CA LEU A 207 -23.65 -16.35 -16.92
C LEU A 207 -22.39 -15.59 -17.34
N GLY A 208 -21.30 -15.72 -16.58
CA GLY A 208 -20.02 -15.08 -16.88
C GLY A 208 -19.98 -13.55 -16.67
N PRO A 209 -18.79 -12.95 -16.60
CA PRO A 209 -18.59 -11.51 -16.41
C PRO A 209 -19.16 -10.65 -17.55
N GLU A 210 -19.27 -11.20 -18.76
CA GLU A 210 -19.82 -10.53 -19.94
C GLU A 210 -21.33 -10.23 -19.82
N VAL A 211 -22.08 -11.06 -19.09
CA VAL A 211 -23.50 -10.84 -18.79
C VAL A 211 -23.67 -10.17 -17.43
N THR A 212 -22.99 -10.70 -16.41
CA THR A 212 -23.21 -10.27 -15.02
C THR A 212 -22.45 -9.01 -14.64
N LYS A 213 -21.40 -8.64 -15.40
CA LYS A 213 -20.43 -7.59 -15.05
C LYS A 213 -19.66 -7.86 -13.75
N ILE A 214 -19.65 -9.10 -13.24
CA ILE A 214 -19.00 -9.48 -11.98
C ILE A 214 -17.79 -10.38 -12.23
N ASP A 215 -16.67 -10.12 -11.55
CA ASP A 215 -15.52 -11.03 -11.49
C ASP A 215 -15.76 -12.03 -10.36
N THR A 216 -16.09 -13.27 -10.71
CA THR A 216 -16.40 -14.32 -9.72
C THR A 216 -15.20 -14.79 -8.91
N ARG A 217 -13.98 -14.33 -9.23
CA ARG A 217 -12.78 -14.56 -8.40
C ARG A 217 -12.67 -13.54 -7.26
N ARG A 218 -13.49 -12.49 -7.27
CA ARG A 218 -13.45 -11.37 -6.32
C ARG A 218 -14.81 -11.21 -5.62
N ILE A 219 -15.27 -12.30 -5.01
CA ILE A 219 -16.49 -12.33 -4.23
C ILE A 219 -16.15 -12.24 -2.74
N GLY A 220 -16.71 -11.23 -2.08
CA GLY A 220 -16.76 -11.10 -0.63
C GLY A 220 -18.14 -11.46 -0.09
N VAL A 221 -18.20 -11.98 1.13
CA VAL A 221 -19.45 -12.21 1.88
C VAL A 221 -19.37 -11.53 3.24
N THR A 222 -20.48 -10.92 3.67
CA THR A 222 -20.56 -10.29 4.99
C THR A 222 -21.95 -10.39 5.60
N GLY A 223 -22.02 -10.34 6.93
CA GLY A 223 -23.24 -10.24 7.71
C GLY A 223 -22.95 -9.93 9.16
N CYS A 224 -23.99 -9.63 9.94
CA CYS A 224 -23.87 -9.37 11.37
C CYS A 224 -24.72 -10.34 12.21
N SER A 225 -24.24 -10.74 13.39
CA SER A 225 -24.99 -11.56 14.35
C SER A 225 -25.35 -12.91 13.77
N TYR A 226 -26.63 -13.33 13.76
CA TYR A 226 -27.05 -14.57 13.09
C TYR A 226 -26.66 -14.60 11.60
N ALA A 227 -26.70 -13.44 10.93
CA ALA A 227 -26.26 -13.31 9.54
C ALA A 227 -24.73 -13.28 9.41
N GLY A 228 -24.01 -12.90 10.47
CA GLY A 228 -22.56 -13.02 10.59
C GLY A 228 -22.13 -14.49 10.68
N LYS A 229 -22.87 -15.31 11.45
CA LYS A 229 -22.74 -16.78 11.41
C LYS A 229 -23.00 -17.31 10.00
N MET A 230 -24.09 -16.85 9.36
CA MET A 230 -24.42 -17.25 7.99
C MET A 230 -23.29 -16.92 7.01
N ALA A 231 -22.69 -15.74 7.09
CA ALA A 231 -21.56 -15.34 6.25
C ALA A 231 -20.34 -16.23 6.49
N LEU A 232 -20.03 -16.58 7.74
CA LEU A 232 -18.95 -17.48 8.08
C LEU A 232 -19.19 -18.89 7.51
N TYR A 233 -20.38 -19.46 7.66
CA TYR A 233 -20.73 -20.76 7.08
C TYR A 233 -20.68 -20.74 5.55
N CYS A 234 -21.17 -19.67 4.90
CA CYS A 234 -21.05 -19.50 3.46
C CYS A 234 -19.58 -19.48 3.02
N GLY A 235 -18.74 -18.66 3.67
CA GLY A 235 -17.31 -18.57 3.39
C GLY A 235 -16.57 -19.89 3.63
N ALA A 236 -16.91 -20.60 4.70
CA ALA A 236 -16.30 -21.89 5.03
C ALA A 236 -16.68 -22.98 4.03
N PHE A 237 -17.93 -23.05 3.56
CA PHE A 237 -18.47 -24.12 2.71
C PHE A 237 -18.48 -23.82 1.21
N ASP A 238 -17.93 -22.69 0.78
CA ASP A 238 -17.76 -22.36 -0.65
C ASP A 238 -16.40 -21.72 -0.90
N GLU A 239 -15.50 -22.46 -1.55
CA GLU A 239 -14.12 -22.04 -1.83
C GLU A 239 -13.96 -20.92 -2.87
N ARG A 240 -15.06 -20.50 -3.49
CA ARG A 240 -15.08 -19.40 -4.48
C ARG A 240 -15.21 -18.01 -3.83
N ILE A 241 -15.45 -17.94 -2.52
CA ILE A 241 -15.54 -16.69 -1.78
C ILE A 241 -14.14 -16.27 -1.35
N ALA A 242 -13.60 -15.20 -1.92
CA ALA A 242 -12.24 -14.71 -1.66
C ALA A 242 -12.09 -14.04 -0.28
N LEU A 243 -13.14 -13.36 0.20
CA LEU A 243 -13.14 -12.62 1.46
C LEU A 243 -14.41 -12.91 2.28
N THR A 244 -14.24 -13.33 3.53
CA THR A 244 -15.34 -13.50 4.49
C THR A 244 -15.19 -12.49 5.63
N ILE A 245 -16.19 -11.63 5.82
CA ILE A 245 -16.23 -10.67 6.94
C ILE A 245 -17.43 -11.03 7.82
N ALA A 246 -17.17 -11.70 8.94
CA ALA A 246 -18.21 -12.07 9.91
C ALA A 246 -18.22 -11.06 11.06
N GLN A 247 -19.24 -10.19 11.07
CA GLN A 247 -19.44 -9.22 12.15
C GLN A 247 -20.28 -9.85 13.26
N GLU A 248 -19.81 -9.73 14.49
CA GLU A 248 -20.47 -10.14 15.72
C GLU A 248 -21.10 -11.55 15.63
N PRO A 249 -20.40 -12.59 15.11
CA PRO A 249 -21.04 -13.86 14.77
C PRO A 249 -21.51 -14.65 15.99
N GLY A 250 -21.02 -14.41 17.20
CA GLY A 250 -21.59 -15.03 18.40
C GLY A 250 -21.31 -16.53 18.57
N GLY A 251 -21.99 -17.14 19.55
CA GLY A 251 -21.92 -18.58 19.86
C GLY A 251 -22.44 -19.44 18.71
N GLY A 252 -21.68 -20.41 18.25
CA GLY A 252 -22.05 -21.20 17.07
C GLY A 252 -21.73 -20.55 15.73
N GLY A 253 -21.27 -19.30 15.74
CA GLY A 253 -20.49 -18.71 14.68
C GLY A 253 -19.00 -18.94 14.92
N ALA A 254 -18.27 -17.88 15.26
CA ALA A 254 -16.84 -17.98 15.54
C ALA A 254 -16.52 -18.31 17.01
N ALA A 255 -17.44 -18.13 17.96
CA ALA A 255 -17.17 -18.42 19.37
C ALA A 255 -17.18 -19.93 19.66
N ALA A 256 -16.06 -20.45 20.19
CA ALA A 256 -15.89 -21.87 20.50
C ALA A 256 -16.92 -22.38 21.50
N TRP A 257 -17.53 -23.54 21.20
CA TRP A 257 -18.51 -24.18 22.08
C TRP A 257 -17.91 -24.57 23.42
N ARG A 258 -16.70 -25.15 23.42
CA ARG A 258 -16.00 -25.56 24.66
C ARG A 258 -15.70 -24.39 25.57
N LYS A 259 -15.22 -23.28 25.00
CA LYS A 259 -14.85 -22.11 25.80
C LYS A 259 -16.08 -21.38 26.30
N SER A 260 -17.14 -21.28 25.50
CA SER A 260 -18.41 -20.71 25.96
C SER A 260 -19.01 -21.54 27.10
N HIS A 261 -19.00 -22.88 27.01
CA HIS A 261 -19.46 -23.75 28.10
C HIS A 261 -18.65 -23.55 29.38
N GLU A 262 -17.32 -23.51 29.30
CA GLU A 262 -16.44 -23.24 30.45
C GLU A 262 -16.78 -21.90 31.13
N LEU A 263 -16.98 -20.85 30.33
CA LEU A 263 -17.33 -19.53 30.84
C LEU A 263 -18.76 -19.48 31.41
N THR A 264 -19.71 -20.21 30.82
CA THR A 264 -21.07 -20.38 31.37
C THR A 264 -21.00 -21.04 32.75
N LEU A 265 -20.19 -22.10 32.93
CA LEU A 265 -19.95 -22.72 34.24
C LEU A 265 -19.31 -21.75 35.24
N ALA A 266 -18.52 -20.78 34.76
CA ALA A 266 -17.96 -19.70 35.57
C ALA A 266 -18.94 -18.53 35.84
N GLY A 267 -20.22 -18.68 35.48
CA GLY A 267 -21.29 -17.72 35.79
C GLY A 267 -21.56 -16.68 34.71
N LYS A 268 -21.00 -16.83 33.50
CA LYS A 268 -21.25 -15.92 32.37
C LYS A 268 -22.54 -16.26 31.63
N ASN A 269 -23.22 -15.25 31.08
CA ASN A 269 -24.43 -15.45 30.29
C ASN A 269 -24.17 -15.35 28.78
N LEU A 270 -23.44 -16.34 28.27
CA LEU A 270 -23.01 -16.41 26.87
C LEU A 270 -23.97 -17.27 26.03
N GLU A 271 -23.96 -17.09 24.71
CA GLU A 271 -24.46 -18.10 23.78
C GLU A 271 -23.49 -19.30 23.75
N ASP A 272 -23.98 -20.45 24.20
CA ASP A 272 -23.30 -21.74 24.13
C ASP A 272 -24.25 -22.78 23.50
N ILE A 273 -23.82 -24.04 23.47
CA ILE A 273 -24.59 -25.12 22.85
C ILE A 273 -25.98 -25.25 23.51
N ASP A 274 -26.09 -25.07 24.83
CA ASP A 274 -27.36 -25.24 25.54
C ASP A 274 -28.35 -24.09 25.29
N LYS A 275 -27.84 -22.92 24.90
CA LYS A 275 -28.59 -21.66 24.78
C LYS A 275 -28.78 -21.15 23.35
N THR A 276 -28.18 -21.78 22.34
CA THR A 276 -28.36 -21.39 20.93
C THR A 276 -29.73 -21.81 20.36
N ASP A 277 -30.09 -21.26 19.19
CA ASP A 277 -31.32 -21.61 18.48
C ASP A 277 -31.11 -22.83 17.59
N TYR A 278 -31.85 -23.90 17.89
CA TYR A 278 -31.74 -25.16 17.18
C TYR A 278 -32.54 -25.21 15.88
N HIS A 279 -33.09 -24.10 15.36
CA HIS A 279 -33.42 -23.99 13.94
C HIS A 279 -32.16 -23.80 13.09
N TRP A 280 -31.10 -23.21 13.66
CA TRP A 280 -29.84 -22.98 12.95
C TRP A 280 -28.96 -24.22 12.82
N PHE A 281 -29.10 -25.15 13.77
CA PHE A 281 -28.32 -26.38 13.91
C PHE A 281 -29.21 -27.62 13.83
N LEU A 282 -28.64 -28.82 13.88
CA LEU A 282 -29.39 -30.07 14.07
C LEU A 282 -29.94 -30.13 15.49
N GLU A 283 -31.19 -30.52 15.67
CA GLU A 283 -31.75 -30.80 17.01
C GLU A 283 -30.93 -31.87 17.75
N SER A 284 -30.45 -32.88 17.02
CA SER A 284 -29.59 -33.93 17.56
C SER A 284 -28.24 -33.41 18.06
N GLN A 285 -27.77 -32.23 17.62
CA GLN A 285 -26.58 -31.62 18.20
C GLN A 285 -26.83 -31.25 19.67
N LYS A 286 -28.01 -30.71 20.00
CA LYS A 286 -28.41 -30.45 21.38
C LYS A 286 -28.45 -31.72 22.20
N GLU A 287 -29.21 -32.69 21.69
CA GLU A 287 -29.50 -33.93 22.39
C GLU A 287 -28.22 -34.65 22.78
N ASN A 288 -27.23 -34.66 21.88
CA ASN A 288 -26.00 -35.43 22.05
C ASN A 288 -24.86 -34.67 22.74
N PHE A 289 -24.85 -33.33 22.72
CA PHE A 289 -23.68 -32.53 23.13
C PHE A 289 -24.00 -31.42 24.14
N HIS A 290 -25.15 -31.46 24.79
CA HIS A 290 -25.50 -30.55 25.89
C HIS A 290 -24.59 -30.69 27.12
N GLY A 291 -24.43 -29.60 27.88
CA GLY A 291 -23.60 -29.54 29.09
C GLY A 291 -22.18 -30.09 28.86
N ASP A 292 -21.67 -30.90 29.81
CA ASP A 292 -20.33 -31.50 29.71
C ASP A 292 -20.14 -32.46 28.52
N SER A 293 -21.23 -32.85 27.84
CA SER A 293 -21.11 -33.63 26.60
C SER A 293 -20.57 -32.80 25.43
N VAL A 294 -20.51 -31.47 25.53
CA VAL A 294 -19.88 -30.60 24.52
C VAL A 294 -18.44 -31.00 24.23
N TYR A 295 -17.72 -31.52 25.23
CA TYR A 295 -16.35 -31.99 25.08
C TYR A 295 -16.22 -33.26 24.22
N ARG A 296 -17.34 -33.94 23.90
CA ARG A 296 -17.39 -35.07 22.96
C ARG A 296 -17.59 -34.63 21.51
N LEU A 297 -17.97 -33.38 21.26
CA LEU A 297 -18.15 -32.88 19.89
C LEU A 297 -16.82 -32.97 19.14
N PRO A 298 -16.71 -33.65 18.00
CA PRO A 298 -15.41 -33.96 17.41
C PRO A 298 -14.78 -32.80 16.63
N TYR A 299 -15.44 -31.65 16.62
CA TYR A 299 -14.95 -30.39 16.06
C TYR A 299 -15.23 -29.23 17.04
N ASP A 300 -14.69 -28.05 16.74
CA ASP A 300 -15.11 -26.78 17.36
C ASP A 300 -15.05 -25.60 16.36
N GLN A 301 -15.49 -24.41 16.76
CA GLN A 301 -15.69 -23.28 15.84
C GLN A 301 -14.41 -22.67 15.26
N HIS A 302 -13.25 -22.90 15.88
CA HIS A 302 -11.98 -22.53 15.26
C HIS A 302 -11.70 -23.34 13.99
N GLU A 303 -12.21 -24.58 13.90
CA GLU A 303 -12.08 -25.39 12.69
C GLU A 303 -13.02 -24.89 11.58
N LEU A 304 -14.23 -24.42 11.93
CA LEU A 304 -15.10 -23.71 10.97
C LEU A 304 -14.40 -22.46 10.42
N CYS A 305 -13.81 -21.65 11.29
CA CYS A 305 -13.02 -20.48 10.87
C CYS A 305 -11.87 -20.93 9.96
N ALA A 306 -11.11 -21.96 10.37
CA ALA A 306 -9.99 -22.47 9.61
C ALA A 306 -10.37 -22.95 8.21
N MET A 307 -11.58 -23.49 7.98
CA MET A 307 -12.04 -23.90 6.64
C MET A 307 -12.03 -22.76 5.59
N VAL A 308 -11.94 -21.50 6.01
CA VAL A 308 -11.76 -20.38 5.06
C VAL A 308 -10.34 -20.39 4.46
N CYS A 309 -9.32 -20.84 5.19
CA CYS A 309 -7.93 -20.92 4.74
C CYS A 309 -7.81 -21.71 3.42
N PRO A 310 -7.03 -21.22 2.43
CA PRO A 310 -6.13 -20.07 2.43
C PRO A 310 -6.76 -18.69 2.13
N ARG A 311 -8.08 -18.60 2.04
CA ARG A 311 -8.79 -17.36 1.68
C ARG A 311 -8.87 -16.43 2.88
N ALA A 312 -9.32 -15.20 2.65
CA ALA A 312 -9.29 -14.18 3.70
C ALA A 312 -10.50 -14.26 4.64
N LEU A 313 -10.24 -14.16 5.94
CA LEU A 313 -11.25 -14.12 7.00
C LEU A 313 -11.00 -12.92 7.92
N LEU A 314 -12.02 -12.09 8.12
CA LEU A 314 -12.02 -11.02 9.13
C LEU A 314 -13.19 -11.25 10.10
N LEU A 315 -12.85 -11.43 11.37
CA LEU A 315 -13.82 -11.53 12.47
C LEU A 315 -13.88 -10.18 13.19
N LEU A 316 -15.09 -9.68 13.42
CA LEU A 316 -15.31 -8.42 14.15
C LEU A 316 -16.19 -8.71 15.36
N GLY A 317 -15.79 -8.28 16.56
CA GLY A 317 -16.53 -8.49 17.81
C GLY A 317 -17.00 -7.20 18.45
N ASN A 318 -17.97 -7.33 19.38
CA ASN A 318 -18.49 -6.23 20.18
C ASN A 318 -18.68 -6.67 21.64
N PRO A 319 -17.71 -6.37 22.54
CA PRO A 319 -17.69 -6.87 23.90
C PRO A 319 -18.78 -6.25 24.79
N ASP A 320 -19.51 -5.23 24.32
CA ASP A 320 -20.62 -4.62 25.06
C ASP A 320 -21.81 -5.59 25.20
N TYR A 321 -21.88 -6.62 24.35
CA TYR A 321 -22.96 -7.61 24.33
C TYR A 321 -22.45 -9.00 24.75
N GLU A 322 -22.53 -9.30 26.05
CA GLU A 322 -21.96 -10.52 26.65
C GLU A 322 -22.39 -11.82 25.93
N TRP A 323 -23.61 -11.90 25.41
CA TRP A 323 -24.11 -13.10 24.71
C TRP A 323 -23.33 -13.44 23.42
N LEU A 324 -22.61 -12.48 22.81
CA LEU A 324 -21.78 -12.72 21.63
C LEU A 324 -20.56 -13.60 21.94
N ALA A 325 -20.23 -13.81 23.21
CA ALA A 325 -19.15 -14.72 23.60
C ALA A 325 -17.80 -14.36 22.95
N ASP A 326 -17.50 -13.07 22.79
CA ASP A 326 -16.26 -12.57 22.19
C ASP A 326 -14.97 -13.16 22.81
N PRO A 327 -14.87 -13.41 24.13
CA PRO A 327 -13.72 -14.12 24.68
C PRO A 327 -13.53 -15.53 24.09
N SER A 328 -14.62 -16.25 23.80
CA SER A 328 -14.59 -17.53 23.11
C SER A 328 -14.25 -17.38 21.62
N MET A 329 -14.70 -16.31 20.97
CA MET A 329 -14.32 -16.00 19.59
C MET A 329 -12.83 -15.70 19.48
N LYS A 330 -12.24 -14.95 20.43
CA LYS A 330 -10.81 -14.68 20.46
C LYS A 330 -9.99 -15.97 20.52
N VAL A 331 -10.40 -16.91 21.39
CA VAL A 331 -9.79 -18.24 21.48
C VAL A 331 -9.88 -18.99 20.15
N SER A 332 -11.03 -18.94 19.47
CA SER A 332 -11.14 -19.56 18.15
C SER A 332 -10.28 -18.89 17.09
N ALA A 333 -10.22 -17.56 17.08
CA ALA A 333 -9.44 -16.77 16.14
C ALA A 333 -7.95 -17.13 16.24
N GLU A 334 -7.39 -17.11 17.45
CA GLU A 334 -6.00 -17.47 17.72
C GLU A 334 -5.69 -18.93 17.33
N ALA A 335 -6.62 -19.86 17.58
CA ALA A 335 -6.45 -21.25 17.19
C ALA A 335 -6.56 -21.47 15.67
N ALA A 336 -7.48 -20.77 15.00
CA ALA A 336 -7.68 -20.85 13.56
C ALA A 336 -6.50 -20.24 12.79
N GLN A 337 -5.96 -19.11 13.27
CA GLN A 337 -4.85 -18.39 12.64
C GLN A 337 -3.61 -19.29 12.45
N LYS A 338 -3.39 -20.26 13.34
CA LYS A 338 -2.31 -21.27 13.21
C LYS A 338 -2.34 -22.03 11.88
N VAL A 339 -3.52 -22.20 11.27
CA VAL A 339 -3.63 -22.82 9.95
C VAL A 339 -3.07 -21.91 8.86
N TRP A 340 -3.33 -20.61 8.92
CA TRP A 340 -2.72 -19.65 7.99
C TRP A 340 -1.20 -19.48 8.24
N GLU A 341 -0.78 -19.48 9.51
CA GLU A 341 0.65 -19.44 9.89
C GLU A 341 1.43 -20.63 9.32
N LYS A 342 0.85 -21.83 9.38
CA LYS A 342 1.44 -23.06 8.80
C LYS A 342 1.82 -22.89 7.33
N PHE A 343 1.10 -22.04 6.61
CA PHE A 343 1.29 -21.78 5.19
C PHE A 343 1.94 -20.43 4.87
N GLY A 344 2.44 -19.71 5.88
CA GLY A 344 3.12 -18.42 5.70
C GLY A 344 2.21 -17.29 5.23
N ILE A 345 0.90 -17.37 5.52
CA ILE A 345 -0.15 -16.44 5.04
C ILE A 345 -1.02 -15.93 6.20
N ALA A 346 -0.43 -15.79 7.39
CA ALA A 346 -1.11 -15.36 8.62
C ALA A 346 -1.87 -14.04 8.47
N ASP A 347 -1.37 -13.15 7.62
CA ASP A 347 -1.95 -11.86 7.26
C ASP A 347 -3.30 -11.92 6.53
N ARG A 348 -3.77 -13.12 6.15
CA ARG A 348 -5.10 -13.32 5.56
C ARG A 348 -6.20 -13.58 6.59
N MET A 349 -5.87 -13.75 7.86
CA MET A 349 -6.86 -13.92 8.93
C MET A 349 -6.69 -12.83 9.99
N GLY A 350 -7.77 -12.14 10.31
CA GLY A 350 -7.80 -11.05 11.28
C GLY A 350 -8.98 -11.21 12.25
N CYS A 351 -8.79 -10.69 13.46
CA CYS A 351 -9.82 -10.64 14.49
C CYS A 351 -9.68 -9.30 15.22
N ASP A 352 -10.76 -8.52 15.26
CA ASP A 352 -10.77 -7.21 15.90
C ASP A 352 -12.05 -7.02 16.73
N ILE A 353 -11.89 -6.85 18.04
CA ILE A 353 -12.99 -6.84 19.02
C ILE A 353 -13.01 -5.48 19.69
N ILE A 354 -13.97 -4.65 19.32
CA ILE A 354 -14.06 -3.25 19.75
C ILE A 354 -15.46 -2.99 20.30
N GLY A 355 -15.55 -2.34 21.46
CA GLY A 355 -16.83 -1.92 22.07
C GLY A 355 -17.15 -0.45 21.85
N GLY A 356 -18.14 0.05 22.58
CA GLY A 356 -18.57 1.45 22.53
C GLY A 356 -19.51 1.77 21.37
N HIS A 357 -20.23 0.78 20.85
CA HIS A 357 -21.16 0.97 19.71
C HIS A 357 -22.38 0.04 19.75
N GLY A 358 -23.41 0.40 18.99
CA GLY A 358 -24.63 -0.40 18.88
C GLY A 358 -24.40 -1.76 18.22
N HIS A 359 -25.28 -2.72 18.54
CA HIS A 359 -25.30 -4.05 17.91
C HIS A 359 -25.46 -3.92 16.40
N CYS A 360 -24.68 -4.66 15.62
CA CYS A 360 -24.63 -4.58 14.16
C CYS A 360 -24.34 -3.19 13.58
N GLN A 361 -23.53 -2.39 14.29
CA GLN A 361 -23.02 -1.13 13.79
C GLN A 361 -21.50 -1.18 13.76
N LEU A 362 -20.90 -1.16 12.57
CA LEU A 362 -19.44 -1.06 12.50
C LEU A 362 -19.00 0.35 12.96
N PRO A 363 -18.20 0.49 14.04
CA PRO A 363 -17.69 1.78 14.48
C PRO A 363 -16.63 2.30 13.50
N GLN A 364 -16.49 3.62 13.37
CA GLN A 364 -15.52 4.23 12.43
C GLN A 364 -14.07 3.80 12.68
N ILE A 365 -13.71 3.50 13.92
CA ILE A 365 -12.38 3.00 14.29
C ILE A 365 -12.03 1.67 13.61
N GLN A 366 -13.03 0.86 13.23
CA GLN A 366 -12.84 -0.41 12.52
C GLN A 366 -12.93 -0.26 10.99
N TYR A 367 -13.23 0.94 10.45
CA TYR A 367 -13.26 1.13 9.00
C TYR A 367 -11.91 0.82 8.35
N PRO A 368 -10.75 1.27 8.89
CA PRO A 368 -9.46 1.00 8.28
C PRO A 368 -9.14 -0.49 8.08
N ILE A 369 -9.38 -1.34 9.08
CA ILE A 369 -9.10 -2.79 8.96
C ILE A 369 -10.03 -3.44 7.94
N VAL A 370 -11.32 -3.09 7.94
CA VAL A 370 -12.27 -3.60 6.93
C VAL A 370 -11.88 -3.14 5.53
N GLN A 371 -11.50 -1.88 5.36
CA GLN A 371 -11.02 -1.33 4.09
C GLN A 371 -9.77 -2.06 3.61
N ALA A 372 -8.80 -2.32 4.49
CA ALA A 372 -7.57 -3.03 4.13
C ALA A 372 -7.86 -4.43 3.58
N TYR A 373 -8.79 -5.18 4.19
CA TYR A 373 -9.21 -6.49 3.69
C TYR A 373 -9.95 -6.39 2.35
N ILE A 374 -10.88 -5.44 2.21
CA ILE A 374 -11.57 -5.19 0.94
C ILE A 374 -10.57 -4.86 -0.17
N ASP A 375 -9.67 -3.92 0.07
CA ASP A 375 -8.71 -3.43 -0.92
C ASP A 375 -7.68 -4.50 -1.30
N LYS A 376 -7.23 -5.30 -0.34
CA LYS A 376 -6.26 -6.37 -0.58
C LYS A 376 -6.86 -7.58 -1.29
N TYR A 377 -8.02 -8.05 -0.88
CA TYR A 377 -8.57 -9.34 -1.32
C TYR A 377 -9.67 -9.24 -2.38
N LEU A 378 -10.30 -8.07 -2.54
CA LEU A 378 -11.26 -7.84 -3.62
C LEU A 378 -10.70 -6.93 -4.72
N LEU A 379 -9.68 -6.12 -4.44
CA LEU A 379 -9.09 -5.16 -5.39
C LEU A 379 -7.59 -5.39 -5.67
N ASP A 380 -7.04 -6.54 -5.23
CA ASP A 380 -5.67 -7.03 -5.42
C ASP A 380 -4.52 -6.26 -4.73
N GLY A 381 -4.75 -5.21 -3.94
CA GLY A 381 -3.66 -4.44 -3.30
C GLY A 381 -2.56 -3.93 -4.26
N LYS A 382 -2.85 -3.86 -5.57
CA LYS A 382 -1.91 -3.44 -6.62
C LYS A 382 -1.64 -1.93 -6.53
N PRO A 383 -0.44 -1.46 -6.96
CA PRO A 383 -0.19 -0.04 -7.17
C PRO A 383 -1.34 0.57 -7.98
N TRP A 384 -1.89 1.68 -7.50
CA TRP A 384 -3.12 2.22 -8.08
C TRP A 384 -2.94 2.64 -9.52
N SER A 385 -4.03 2.59 -10.29
CA SER A 385 -4.04 2.95 -11.70
C SER A 385 -4.29 4.44 -11.96
N LYS A 386 -4.45 5.23 -10.89
CA LYS A 386 -4.75 6.68 -10.86
C LYS A 386 -4.06 7.32 -9.66
N GLY A 387 -3.57 8.54 -9.81
CA GLY A 387 -2.85 9.27 -8.77
C GLY A 387 -3.75 10.09 -7.84
N GLY A 388 -3.16 10.68 -6.81
CA GLY A 388 -3.79 11.49 -5.77
C GLY A 388 -4.46 12.78 -6.26
N PHE A 389 -4.02 13.36 -7.38
CA PHE A 389 -4.73 14.48 -8.03
C PHE A 389 -6.17 14.12 -8.39
N GLU A 390 -6.39 12.88 -8.82
CA GLU A 390 -7.74 12.39 -9.15
C GLU A 390 -8.40 11.72 -7.94
N THR A 391 -7.66 10.88 -7.22
CA THR A 391 -8.23 9.98 -6.22
C THR A 391 -8.30 10.57 -4.81
N LYS A 392 -7.49 11.58 -4.49
CA LYS A 392 -7.28 12.13 -3.14
C LYS A 392 -6.93 11.08 -2.08
N ARG A 393 -6.37 9.95 -2.48
CA ARG A 393 -6.00 8.86 -1.58
C ARG A 393 -4.49 8.62 -1.68
N TYR A 394 -3.92 7.98 -0.65
CA TYR A 394 -2.51 7.58 -0.61
C TYR A 394 -2.38 6.23 0.08
N ARG A 395 -1.44 5.40 -0.38
CA ARG A 395 -1.19 4.08 0.21
C ARG A 395 -0.31 4.22 1.45
N ASN A 396 -0.56 3.38 2.45
CA ASN A 396 0.32 3.27 3.62
C ASN A 396 1.03 1.91 3.54
N LEU A 397 2.21 1.92 2.94
CA LEU A 397 3.01 0.72 2.68
C LEU A 397 3.59 0.10 3.95
N PHE A 398 3.83 0.89 5.00
CA PHE A 398 4.20 0.32 6.30
C PHE A 398 3.03 -0.48 6.90
N ALA A 399 1.80 0.03 6.80
CA ALA A 399 0.62 -0.71 7.23
C ALA A 399 0.35 -1.96 6.37
N GLU A 400 0.58 -1.86 5.05
CA GLU A 400 0.53 -3.03 4.16
C GLU A 400 1.61 -4.07 4.49
N ALA A 401 2.74 -3.66 5.08
CA ALA A 401 3.83 -4.52 5.54
C ALA A 401 3.61 -5.13 6.93
N GLY A 402 2.58 -4.68 7.66
CA GLY A 402 2.17 -5.26 8.95
C GLY A 402 2.35 -4.36 10.17
N HIS A 403 2.83 -3.12 10.02
CA HIS A 403 2.92 -2.14 11.12
C HIS A 403 1.56 -1.50 11.40
N SER A 404 1.19 -1.29 12.65
CA SER A 404 -0.06 -0.57 12.96
C SER A 404 0.03 0.91 12.54
N ARG A 405 -1.11 1.56 12.29
CA ARG A 405 -1.09 3.00 11.92
C ARG A 405 -0.55 3.85 13.05
N GLU A 406 -0.86 3.50 14.28
CA GLU A 406 -0.38 4.17 15.49
C GLU A 406 1.15 4.09 15.58
N GLU A 407 1.75 2.94 15.27
CA GLU A 407 3.21 2.79 15.20
C GLU A 407 3.80 3.61 14.06
N VAL A 408 3.16 3.61 12.89
CA VAL A 408 3.63 4.38 11.72
C VAL A 408 3.59 5.89 12.01
N ASP A 409 2.51 6.41 12.56
CA ASP A 409 2.37 7.82 12.90
C ASP A 409 3.37 8.23 13.99
N LYS A 410 3.55 7.37 15.01
CA LYS A 410 4.56 7.59 16.05
C LYS A 410 5.96 7.62 15.46
N LYS A 411 6.31 6.65 14.61
CA LYS A 411 7.63 6.54 13.97
C LYS A 411 7.90 7.72 13.04
N LEU A 412 6.91 8.15 12.25
CA LEU A 412 7.02 9.35 11.43
C LEU A 412 7.28 10.60 12.28
N GLN A 413 6.57 10.74 13.40
CA GLN A 413 6.78 11.85 14.33
C GLN A 413 8.16 11.80 15.00
N GLU A 414 8.67 10.60 15.33
CA GLU A 414 10.04 10.39 15.81
C GLU A 414 11.06 10.85 14.76
N VAL A 415 10.93 10.41 13.49
CA VAL A 415 11.82 10.81 12.39
C VAL A 415 11.78 12.33 12.16
N PHE A 416 10.61 12.95 12.23
CA PHE A 416 10.50 14.41 12.16
C PHE A 416 11.21 15.08 13.33
N ASN A 417 11.03 14.57 14.56
CA ASN A 417 11.69 15.12 15.74
C ASN A 417 13.21 14.99 15.62
N ASP A 418 13.75 13.89 15.10
CA ASP A 418 15.19 13.71 14.88
C ASP A 418 15.79 14.86 14.04
N VAL A 419 15.08 15.26 12.98
CA VAL A 419 15.52 16.29 12.03
C VAL A 419 15.31 17.71 12.58
N PHE A 420 14.20 17.99 13.28
CA PHE A 420 13.83 19.36 13.66
C PHE A 420 14.13 19.74 15.12
N TYR A 421 14.13 18.78 16.04
CA TYR A 421 14.20 19.04 17.49
C TYR A 421 15.22 18.20 18.24
N GLY A 422 15.69 17.11 17.64
CA GLY A 422 16.61 16.15 18.24
C GLY A 422 18.01 16.71 18.51
N PRO A 423 18.87 15.91 19.15
CA PRO A 423 20.25 16.32 19.47
C PRO A 423 21.08 16.62 18.22
N ASN A 424 20.74 15.97 17.11
CA ASN A 424 21.37 16.12 15.80
C ASN A 424 20.54 16.95 14.83
N LYS A 425 19.60 17.77 15.33
CA LYS A 425 18.70 18.55 14.48
C LYS A 425 19.46 19.43 13.50
N VAL A 426 18.82 19.70 12.38
CA VAL A 426 19.29 20.62 11.36
C VAL A 426 18.47 21.91 11.28
N TYR A 427 17.37 22.01 12.03
CA TYR A 427 16.55 23.21 12.15
C TYR A 427 16.95 24.10 13.33
N PHE A 428 17.10 25.40 13.05
CA PHE A 428 17.50 26.41 14.04
C PHE A 428 16.62 27.66 13.94
N GLU A 429 16.08 28.08 15.07
CA GLU A 429 15.31 29.33 15.19
C GLU A 429 16.25 30.54 15.32
N VAL A 430 15.86 31.67 14.73
CA VAL A 430 16.59 32.95 14.77
C VAL A 430 15.65 34.05 15.21
N GLY A 431 15.81 34.49 16.46
CA GLY A 431 14.90 35.42 17.09
C GLY A 431 13.46 34.90 17.10
N ASP A 432 12.50 35.81 17.14
CA ASP A 432 11.10 35.44 17.39
C ASP A 432 10.35 34.93 16.15
N SER A 433 10.88 35.15 14.93
CA SER A 433 10.09 34.98 13.70
C SER A 433 10.82 34.36 12.51
N MET A 434 12.09 33.97 12.62
CA MET A 434 12.86 33.36 11.54
C MET A 434 13.47 32.02 11.99
N GLY A 435 13.92 31.24 11.01
CA GLY A 435 14.70 30.02 11.26
C GLY A 435 15.32 29.51 9.97
N TYR A 436 16.32 28.64 10.07
CA TYR A 436 17.01 28.05 8.93
C TYR A 436 17.24 26.55 9.12
N ILE A 437 17.43 25.84 8.01
CA ILE A 437 17.96 24.49 7.96
C ILE A 437 19.45 24.59 7.61
N SER A 438 20.32 23.98 8.42
CA SER A 438 21.75 23.97 8.21
C SER A 438 22.23 22.62 7.69
N ASP A 439 23.03 22.63 6.63
CA ASP A 439 23.97 21.55 6.35
C ASP A 439 25.09 21.64 7.38
N ILE A 440 24.92 20.87 8.47
CA ILE A 440 25.83 20.88 9.63
C ILE A 440 27.27 20.58 9.22
N LYS A 441 27.44 19.71 8.23
CA LYS A 441 28.72 19.21 7.73
C LYS A 441 29.46 20.26 6.91
N ASN A 442 28.73 21.04 6.11
CA ASN A 442 29.32 22.11 5.29
C ASN A 442 29.26 23.50 5.94
N HIS A 443 28.64 23.60 7.12
CA HIS A 443 28.50 24.84 7.90
C HIS A 443 27.78 25.97 7.15
N ASP A 444 26.80 25.61 6.32
CA ASP A 444 25.99 26.54 5.54
C ASP A 444 24.48 26.22 5.59
N ALA A 445 23.66 27.19 5.20
CA ALA A 445 22.24 27.05 4.93
C ALA A 445 22.04 27.06 3.42
N ARG A 446 21.35 26.04 2.89
CA ARG A 446 21.19 25.81 1.45
C ARG A 446 19.74 25.95 1.00
N THR A 447 19.52 26.47 -0.20
CA THR A 447 18.16 26.63 -0.75
C THR A 447 17.41 25.30 -0.80
N GLU A 448 18.11 24.22 -1.15
CA GLU A 448 17.63 22.84 -1.07
C GLU A 448 16.99 22.55 0.30
N GLY A 449 17.78 22.54 1.38
CA GLY A 449 17.30 22.20 2.72
C GLY A 449 16.25 23.17 3.27
N MET A 450 16.38 24.46 2.97
CA MET A 450 15.38 25.47 3.35
C MET A 450 14.02 25.19 2.69
N SER A 451 14.03 24.89 1.39
CA SER A 451 12.82 24.60 0.62
C SER A 451 12.23 23.21 0.96
N TYR A 452 13.08 22.22 1.28
CA TYR A 452 12.66 20.91 1.79
C TYR A 452 11.99 21.04 3.15
N GLY A 453 12.58 21.83 4.05
CA GLY A 453 11.99 22.14 5.35
C GLY A 453 10.62 22.80 5.23
N MET A 454 10.44 23.68 4.25
CA MET A 454 9.12 24.26 3.94
C MET A 454 8.13 23.20 3.42
N MET A 455 8.54 22.31 2.52
CA MET A 455 7.68 21.22 2.04
C MET A 455 7.25 20.29 3.18
N ILE A 456 8.20 19.86 4.02
CA ILE A 456 7.92 19.02 5.20
C ILE A 456 6.97 19.76 6.15
N ALA A 457 7.27 21.02 6.47
CA ALA A 457 6.47 21.81 7.39
C ALA A 457 5.03 22.00 6.88
N VAL A 458 4.84 22.26 5.58
CA VAL A 458 3.49 22.36 5.04
C VAL A 458 2.79 21.02 5.09
N GLN A 459 3.43 19.91 4.67
CA GLN A 459 2.85 18.55 4.68
C GLN A 459 2.40 18.11 6.08
N MET A 460 3.21 18.39 7.10
CA MET A 460 2.98 18.03 8.50
C MET A 460 2.22 19.10 9.31
N ASP A 461 1.62 20.08 8.63
CA ASP A 461 0.81 21.15 9.24
C ASP A 461 1.55 21.96 10.33
N LYS A 462 2.83 22.25 10.10
CA LYS A 462 3.71 23.05 10.99
C LYS A 462 3.88 24.47 10.48
N LYS A 463 2.80 25.25 10.51
CA LYS A 463 2.76 26.64 9.99
C LYS A 463 3.88 27.54 10.53
N ASP A 464 4.19 27.48 11.82
CA ASP A 464 5.22 28.33 12.42
C ASP A 464 6.62 28.04 11.85
N ILE A 465 7.00 26.75 11.71
CA ILE A 465 8.25 26.34 11.09
C ILE A 465 8.31 26.85 9.65
N PHE A 466 7.24 26.64 8.89
CA PHE A 466 7.14 27.10 7.50
C PHE A 466 7.38 28.60 7.38
N ASP A 467 6.65 29.40 8.17
CA ASP A 467 6.73 30.85 8.13
C ASP A 467 8.13 31.36 8.54
N ARG A 468 8.77 30.71 9.52
CA ARG A 468 10.13 31.02 9.96
C ARG A 468 11.16 30.78 8.85
N LEU A 469 11.08 29.62 8.20
CA LEU A 469 11.96 29.26 7.08
C LEU A 469 11.76 30.23 5.91
N TRP A 470 10.50 30.50 5.55
CA TRP A 470 10.19 31.44 4.46
C TRP A 470 10.74 32.84 4.72
N ARG A 471 10.53 33.40 5.92
CA ARG A 471 11.02 34.75 6.26
C ARG A 471 12.55 34.82 6.21
N TRP A 472 13.25 33.78 6.66
CA TRP A 472 14.71 33.73 6.59
C TRP A 472 15.18 33.66 5.13
N SER A 473 14.60 32.75 4.34
CA SER A 473 14.90 32.61 2.90
C SER A 473 14.67 33.90 2.14
N LYS A 474 13.53 34.56 2.36
CA LYS A 474 13.21 35.84 1.71
C LYS A 474 14.19 36.95 2.10
N LYS A 475 14.57 37.01 3.38
CA LYS A 475 15.47 38.06 3.90
C LYS A 475 16.91 37.90 3.42
N TYR A 476 17.46 36.70 3.49
CA TYR A 476 18.89 36.48 3.31
C TYR A 476 19.23 35.84 1.96
N MET A 477 18.40 34.92 1.46
CA MET A 477 18.70 34.19 0.23
C MET A 477 18.11 34.85 -1.01
N GLN A 478 16.85 35.31 -0.97
CA GLN A 478 16.18 35.86 -2.15
C GLN A 478 16.83 37.17 -2.59
N HIS A 479 17.16 37.28 -3.87
CA HIS A 479 17.58 38.53 -4.49
C HIS A 479 16.34 39.42 -4.70
N GLN A 480 16.31 40.56 -4.03
CA GLN A 480 15.18 41.50 -4.12
C GLN A 480 15.22 42.37 -5.39
N ASP A 481 16.44 42.61 -5.92
CA ASP A 481 16.71 43.49 -7.05
C ASP A 481 17.82 42.95 -7.96
N GLY A 482 18.06 43.65 -9.06
CA GLY A 482 19.09 43.32 -10.03
C GLY A 482 18.73 42.13 -10.93
N PRO A 483 19.70 41.64 -11.73
CA PRO A 483 19.44 40.59 -12.72
C PRO A 483 18.89 39.29 -12.12
N ARG A 484 19.32 38.96 -10.90
CA ARG A 484 18.90 37.75 -10.17
C ARG A 484 17.61 37.92 -9.39
N LYS A 485 16.91 39.07 -9.50
CA LYS A 485 15.64 39.31 -8.81
C LYS A 485 14.72 38.10 -8.89
N GLY A 486 14.21 37.67 -7.74
CA GLY A 486 13.32 36.52 -7.56
C GLY A 486 14.02 35.17 -7.34
N TYR A 487 15.29 35.02 -7.75
CA TYR A 487 16.10 33.83 -7.45
C TYR A 487 16.67 33.88 -6.04
N PHE A 488 17.16 32.74 -5.56
CA PHE A 488 17.72 32.58 -4.23
C PHE A 488 19.22 32.24 -4.30
N ALA A 489 20.03 32.91 -3.49
CA ALA A 489 21.42 32.55 -3.26
C ALA A 489 21.49 31.13 -2.67
N TRP A 490 22.05 30.17 -3.41
CA TRP A 490 21.95 28.74 -3.09
C TRP A 490 22.63 28.35 -1.77
N SER A 491 23.62 29.12 -1.32
CA SER A 491 24.34 28.91 -0.06
C SER A 491 24.58 30.21 0.68
N CYS A 492 24.23 30.21 1.96
CA CYS A 492 24.50 31.27 2.93
C CYS A 492 25.17 30.69 4.17
N ARG A 493 25.99 31.48 4.86
CA ARG A 493 26.37 31.20 6.24
C ARG A 493 25.13 31.26 7.13
N THR A 494 25.23 30.68 8.32
CA THR A 494 24.14 30.66 9.31
C THR A 494 23.77 32.05 9.84
N ASP A 495 24.64 33.04 9.69
CA ASP A 495 24.37 34.46 9.98
C ASP A 495 23.61 35.20 8.86
N GLY A 496 23.35 34.53 7.73
CA GLY A 496 22.67 35.08 6.56
C GLY A 496 23.61 35.69 5.51
N THR A 497 24.93 35.70 5.73
CA THR A 497 25.90 36.15 4.73
C THR A 497 25.98 35.17 3.57
N ARG A 498 25.75 35.63 2.34
CA ARG A 498 25.80 34.78 1.14
C ARG A 498 27.21 34.26 0.88
N ASN A 499 27.36 32.94 0.74
CA ASN A 499 28.60 32.33 0.26
C ASN A 499 28.70 32.43 -1.27
N ALA A 500 27.56 32.41 -1.96
CA ALA A 500 27.46 32.55 -3.41
C ALA A 500 26.18 33.29 -3.81
N ASP A 501 26.24 34.07 -4.90
CA ASP A 501 25.08 34.78 -5.45
C ASP A 501 24.26 33.92 -6.44
N GLY A 502 24.80 32.81 -6.93
CA GLY A 502 24.11 31.89 -7.84
C GLY A 502 22.94 31.16 -7.19
N ALA A 503 22.09 30.54 -8.01
CA ALA A 503 20.94 29.74 -7.56
C ALA A 503 21.14 28.25 -7.90
N ALA A 504 20.38 27.38 -7.23
CA ALA A 504 20.26 25.96 -7.50
C ALA A 504 18.78 25.66 -7.76
N SER A 505 18.47 25.26 -9.00
CA SER A 505 17.11 25.30 -9.55
C SER A 505 16.08 24.47 -8.79
N ASP A 506 16.51 23.39 -8.13
CA ASP A 506 15.68 22.53 -7.30
C ASP A 506 15.11 23.29 -6.08
N GLY A 507 15.89 24.21 -5.51
CA GLY A 507 15.45 25.07 -4.42
C GLY A 507 14.24 25.93 -4.83
N GLU A 508 14.35 26.64 -5.96
CA GLU A 508 13.21 27.39 -6.53
C GLU A 508 11.99 26.50 -6.78
N LEU A 509 12.21 25.30 -7.35
CA LEU A 509 11.14 24.34 -7.64
C LEU A 509 10.35 23.96 -6.37
N TYR A 510 11.04 23.65 -5.28
CA TYR A 510 10.40 23.33 -3.99
C TYR A 510 9.79 24.55 -3.30
N TYR A 511 10.42 25.73 -3.36
CA TYR A 511 9.84 26.95 -2.77
C TYR A 511 8.48 27.29 -3.36
N ILE A 512 8.37 27.30 -4.70
CA ILE A 512 7.13 27.64 -5.40
C ILE A 512 6.04 26.65 -5.01
N THR A 513 6.32 25.35 -5.09
CA THR A 513 5.35 24.29 -4.78
C THR A 513 4.90 24.36 -3.32
N SER A 514 5.84 24.54 -2.39
CA SER A 514 5.55 24.62 -0.95
C SER A 514 4.69 25.85 -0.60
N LEU A 515 4.92 26.99 -1.25
CA LEU A 515 4.11 28.21 -1.09
C LEU A 515 2.68 28.02 -1.64
N LEU A 516 2.52 27.36 -2.79
CA LEU A 516 1.19 27.04 -3.31
C LEU A 516 0.43 26.11 -2.37
N PHE A 517 1.08 25.10 -1.81
CA PHE A 517 0.47 24.25 -0.80
C PHE A 517 0.16 24.98 0.51
N ALA A 518 1.01 25.90 0.95
CA ALA A 518 0.73 26.71 2.14
C ALA A 518 -0.49 27.61 1.91
N SER A 519 -0.62 28.21 0.71
CA SER A 519 -1.84 28.91 0.30
C SER A 519 -3.06 27.99 0.35
N ASN A 520 -2.96 26.77 -0.17
CA ASN A 520 -4.07 25.82 -0.20
C ASN A 520 -4.50 25.38 1.21
N ARG A 521 -3.52 25.15 2.10
CA ARG A 521 -3.73 24.65 3.46
C ARG A 521 -4.21 25.71 4.44
N TRP A 522 -3.51 26.84 4.50
CA TRP A 522 -3.69 27.85 5.54
C TRP A 522 -4.36 29.13 5.05
N GLY A 523 -4.55 29.28 3.73
CA GLY A 523 -5.01 30.54 3.13
C GLY A 523 -3.93 31.62 3.13
N ASN A 524 -4.24 32.78 2.55
CA ASN A 524 -3.27 33.85 2.32
C ASN A 524 -3.39 35.03 3.30
N ASP A 525 -4.41 35.04 4.15
CA ASP A 525 -4.69 36.10 5.11
C ASP A 525 -4.07 35.81 6.49
N THR A 526 -2.78 35.41 6.50
CA THR A 526 -2.10 34.93 7.72
C THR A 526 -0.86 35.75 8.10
N GLY A 527 -0.64 36.89 7.43
CA GLY A 527 0.57 37.72 7.53
C GLY A 527 1.61 37.41 6.45
N ILE A 528 1.51 36.26 5.78
CA ILE A 528 2.21 35.95 4.53
C ILE A 528 1.15 35.55 3.50
N ASN A 529 1.14 36.24 2.36
CA ASN A 529 0.32 35.83 1.21
C ASN A 529 1.11 34.84 0.36
N TYR A 530 1.05 33.56 0.73
CA TYR A 530 1.86 32.51 0.14
C TYR A 530 1.69 32.41 -1.39
N LYS A 531 0.46 32.56 -1.88
CA LYS A 531 0.18 32.54 -3.31
C LYS A 531 0.83 33.71 -4.05
N ALA A 532 0.73 34.91 -3.50
CA ALA A 532 1.38 36.08 -4.09
C ALA A 532 2.91 35.95 -4.09
N GLU A 533 3.50 35.33 -3.06
CA GLU A 533 4.95 35.03 -3.03
C GLU A 533 5.34 34.01 -4.11
N ALA A 534 4.57 32.92 -4.28
CA ALA A 534 4.81 31.95 -5.35
C ALA A 534 4.73 32.59 -6.74
N GLN A 535 3.68 33.39 -6.98
CA GLN A 535 3.50 34.13 -8.23
C GLN A 535 4.61 35.15 -8.46
N HIS A 536 5.09 35.81 -7.41
CA HIS A 536 6.22 36.74 -7.50
C HIS A 536 7.48 36.03 -8.01
N ILE A 537 7.81 34.85 -7.45
CA ILE A 537 8.94 34.05 -7.91
C ILE A 537 8.73 33.65 -9.37
N LEU A 538 7.59 33.04 -9.71
CA LEU A 538 7.25 32.60 -11.08
C LEU A 538 7.34 33.72 -12.13
N ASN A 539 6.96 34.94 -11.77
CA ASN A 539 7.05 36.10 -12.66
C ASN A 539 8.48 36.61 -12.82
N CYS A 540 9.29 36.53 -11.76
CA CYS A 540 10.68 37.03 -11.78
C CYS A 540 11.66 36.06 -12.46
N ILE A 541 11.41 34.75 -12.39
CA ILE A 541 12.30 33.69 -12.90
C ILE A 541 12.03 33.33 -14.38
N GLN A 542 11.29 34.17 -15.10
CA GLN A 542 11.06 33.97 -16.52
C GLN A 542 12.35 34.08 -17.34
N PRO A 543 12.43 33.36 -18.48
CA PRO A 543 13.60 33.40 -19.34
C PRO A 543 14.04 34.84 -19.65
N LYS A 544 15.26 35.17 -19.25
CA LYS A 544 15.84 36.51 -19.44
C LYS A 544 17.33 36.43 -19.70
N GLU A 545 17.86 37.51 -20.25
CA GLU A 545 19.30 37.70 -20.46
C GLU A 545 19.87 38.72 -19.48
N TYR A 546 21.13 38.53 -19.08
CA TYR A 546 21.86 39.48 -18.25
C TYR A 546 23.33 39.54 -18.63
N THR A 547 23.99 40.67 -18.37
CA THR A 547 25.45 40.75 -18.47
C THR A 547 26.05 40.71 -17.06
N PRO A 548 26.86 39.71 -16.71
CA PRO A 548 27.46 39.62 -15.38
C PRO A 548 28.48 40.74 -15.17
N GLU A 549 28.53 41.31 -13.96
CA GLU A 549 29.65 42.16 -13.58
C GLU A 549 30.90 41.32 -13.33
N PRO A 550 32.09 41.74 -13.78
CA PRO A 550 33.34 41.02 -13.51
C PRO A 550 33.61 40.94 -12.01
N ARG A 551 33.80 39.73 -11.46
CA ARG A 551 34.22 39.53 -10.06
C ARG A 551 35.34 38.50 -9.92
N PRO A 552 36.39 38.75 -9.10
CA PRO A 552 37.42 37.76 -8.80
C PRO A 552 36.94 36.76 -7.72
N GLY A 553 37.17 35.45 -7.92
CA GLY A 553 36.92 34.40 -6.91
C GLY A 553 36.35 33.09 -7.48
N PHE A 554 36.22 32.06 -6.63
CA PHE A 554 35.52 30.82 -6.99
C PHE A 554 34.01 31.08 -7.01
N GLY A 555 33.37 30.87 -8.16
CA GLY A 555 32.00 31.37 -8.44
C GLY A 555 31.96 32.75 -9.11
N GLY A 556 33.11 33.41 -9.26
CA GLY A 556 33.29 34.54 -10.16
C GLY A 556 33.57 34.04 -11.57
N PHE A 557 32.63 34.26 -12.48
CA PHE A 557 32.79 33.88 -13.87
C PHE A 557 34.01 34.60 -14.46
N GLY A 558 35.00 33.82 -14.93
CA GLY A 558 36.26 34.36 -15.45
C GLY A 558 36.08 35.29 -16.66
N PRO A 559 37.16 35.90 -17.17
CA PRO A 559 37.13 36.94 -18.22
C PRO A 559 36.53 36.52 -19.58
N GLN A 560 35.99 35.31 -19.71
CA GLN A 560 35.41 34.72 -20.92
C GLN A 560 33.87 34.59 -20.88
N GLN A 561 33.22 35.07 -19.81
CA GLN A 561 31.76 35.34 -19.80
C GLN A 561 31.47 36.83 -19.98
N GLN A 562 32.17 37.48 -20.92
CA GLN A 562 31.85 38.84 -21.33
C GLN A 562 30.69 38.80 -22.32
N GLY A 563 29.64 39.58 -22.05
CA GLY A 563 28.45 39.69 -22.90
C GLY A 563 27.19 39.05 -22.30
N PRO A 564 26.04 39.18 -22.98
CA PRO A 564 24.75 38.66 -22.52
C PRO A 564 24.80 37.14 -22.24
N GLN A 565 24.24 36.74 -21.10
CA GLN A 565 24.11 35.37 -20.62
C GLN A 565 22.64 35.05 -20.41
N LYS A 566 22.24 33.82 -20.72
CA LYS A 566 20.89 33.28 -20.46
C LYS A 566 20.72 32.95 -18.98
N MET A 567 19.56 33.25 -18.40
CA MET A 567 19.17 32.96 -17.03
C MET A 567 17.80 32.29 -17.03
N TYR A 568 17.81 30.95 -17.16
CA TYR A 568 16.61 30.14 -17.37
C TYR A 568 16.47 29.16 -16.21
N LEU A 569 15.35 29.21 -15.47
CA LEU A 569 15.01 28.13 -14.55
C LEU A 569 14.52 26.90 -15.33
N ILE A 570 13.62 27.14 -16.28
CA ILE A 570 13.18 26.17 -17.27
C ILE A 570 13.71 26.62 -18.62
N ASP A 571 14.44 25.75 -19.31
CA ASP A 571 14.92 26.03 -20.65
C ASP A 571 13.74 26.16 -21.64
N PRO A 572 13.62 27.29 -22.37
CA PRO A 572 12.46 27.55 -23.20
C PRO A 572 12.36 26.66 -24.44
N GLU A 573 13.45 26.02 -24.87
CA GLU A 573 13.48 25.15 -26.05
C GLU A 573 13.06 23.72 -25.69
N THR A 574 13.63 23.17 -24.62
CA THR A 574 13.42 21.79 -24.18
C THR A 574 12.29 21.62 -23.18
N LYS A 575 11.88 22.71 -22.50
CA LYS A 575 10.92 22.74 -21.38
C LYS A 575 11.40 21.96 -20.14
N LEU A 576 12.69 21.70 -20.05
CA LEU A 576 13.31 21.00 -18.94
C LEU A 576 13.88 22.00 -17.94
N ILE A 577 13.84 21.65 -16.65
CA ILE A 577 14.54 22.42 -15.63
C ILE A 577 16.04 22.43 -15.91
N THR A 578 16.72 23.51 -15.55
CA THR A 578 18.16 23.64 -15.73
C THR A 578 18.91 23.23 -14.46
N PHE A 579 20.19 22.88 -14.57
CA PHE A 579 21.01 22.64 -13.36
C PHE A 579 21.17 23.92 -12.52
N THR A 580 21.58 25.03 -13.15
CA THR A 580 21.52 26.36 -12.53
C THR A 580 21.02 27.41 -13.53
N PRO A 581 20.27 28.43 -13.10
CA PRO A 581 19.77 29.48 -13.98
C PRO A 581 20.85 30.55 -14.21
N ASP A 582 22.00 30.14 -14.75
CA ASP A 582 23.06 31.03 -15.19
C ASP A 582 23.64 30.56 -16.53
N GLY A 583 24.50 31.38 -17.14
CA GLY A 583 25.01 31.12 -18.49
C GLY A 583 25.74 29.79 -18.66
N PHE A 584 26.24 29.19 -17.57
CA PHE A 584 26.92 27.90 -17.59
C PHE A 584 25.96 26.73 -17.35
N GLY A 585 25.23 26.74 -16.22
CA GLY A 585 24.38 25.62 -15.80
C GLY A 585 23.09 25.47 -16.59
N GLN A 586 22.66 26.51 -17.30
CA GLN A 586 21.48 26.44 -18.19
C GLN A 586 21.67 25.57 -19.43
N ARG A 587 22.87 25.00 -19.64
CA ARG A 587 23.18 24.21 -20.84
C ARG A 587 22.90 22.72 -20.69
N PHE A 588 22.56 22.28 -19.47
CA PHE A 588 22.32 20.88 -19.13
C PHE A 588 21.38 20.81 -17.92
N THR A 589 21.00 19.61 -17.53
CA THR A 589 20.09 19.37 -16.40
C THR A 589 20.64 18.32 -15.43
N ASP A 590 19.89 18.11 -14.35
CA ASP A 590 20.11 17.12 -13.31
C ASP A 590 18.83 16.29 -13.17
N PRO A 591 18.86 14.96 -13.40
CA PRO A 591 17.67 14.11 -13.31
C PRO A 591 16.92 14.20 -11.98
N SER A 592 17.62 14.51 -10.89
CA SER A 592 17.01 14.66 -9.57
C SER A 592 16.17 15.93 -9.42
N TYR A 593 16.26 16.88 -10.35
CA TYR A 593 15.47 18.12 -10.33
C TYR A 593 14.14 17.96 -11.08
N HIS A 594 13.93 16.83 -11.76
CA HIS A 594 12.70 16.54 -12.49
C HIS A 594 11.63 15.94 -11.59
N ILE A 595 10.70 16.78 -11.14
CA ILE A 595 9.52 16.38 -10.35
C ILE A 595 8.25 16.79 -11.12
N PRO A 596 7.79 15.99 -12.10
CA PRO A 596 6.71 16.39 -13.00
C PRO A 596 5.42 16.81 -12.28
N ALA A 597 5.08 16.11 -11.19
CA ALA A 597 3.91 16.42 -10.36
C ALA A 597 3.92 17.85 -9.79
N PHE A 598 5.09 18.47 -9.56
CA PHE A 598 5.15 19.86 -9.09
C PHE A 598 4.69 20.84 -10.18
N TYR A 599 5.02 20.60 -11.44
CA TYR A 599 4.47 21.41 -12.52
C TYR A 599 2.95 21.24 -12.65
N GLU A 600 2.40 20.07 -12.35
CA GLU A 600 0.93 19.90 -12.28
C GLU A 600 0.29 20.68 -11.12
N VAL A 601 0.97 20.78 -9.96
CA VAL A 601 0.56 21.70 -8.86
C VAL A 601 0.53 23.14 -9.38
N TRP A 602 1.57 23.56 -10.11
CA TRP A 602 1.67 24.92 -10.64
C TRP A 602 0.58 25.19 -11.67
N ALA A 603 0.35 24.23 -12.58
CA ALA A 603 -0.72 24.30 -13.58
C ALA A 603 -2.09 24.51 -12.94
N LYS A 604 -2.36 23.80 -11.83
CA LYS A 604 -3.66 23.86 -11.14
C LYS A 604 -3.85 25.10 -10.29
N TRP A 605 -2.81 25.60 -9.62
CA TRP A 605 -2.98 26.54 -8.50
C TRP A 605 -2.09 27.77 -8.51
N ALA A 606 -1.13 27.89 -9.44
CA ALA A 606 -0.35 29.12 -9.56
C ALA A 606 -1.20 30.32 -10.01
N ASP A 607 -2.27 30.10 -10.78
CA ASP A 607 -3.14 31.13 -11.37
C ASP A 607 -2.36 32.26 -12.05
N ASP A 608 -1.32 31.87 -12.79
CA ASP A 608 -0.33 32.78 -13.38
C ASP A 608 -0.42 32.86 -14.91
N GLY A 609 -1.50 32.31 -15.48
CA GLY A 609 -1.75 32.28 -16.92
C GLY A 609 -0.92 31.26 -17.72
N ARG A 610 -0.13 30.39 -17.07
CA ARG A 610 0.81 29.45 -17.73
C ARG A 610 0.48 27.98 -17.51
N SER A 611 -0.79 27.66 -17.19
CA SER A 611 -1.23 26.28 -16.94
C SER A 611 -0.77 25.27 -18.00
N ASP A 612 -1.02 25.56 -19.29
CA ASP A 612 -0.67 24.65 -20.38
C ASP A 612 0.85 24.46 -20.53
N TYR A 613 1.62 25.53 -20.28
CA TYR A 613 3.08 25.47 -20.30
C TYR A 613 3.62 24.57 -19.17
N TRP A 614 3.06 24.67 -17.97
CA TRP A 614 3.45 23.81 -16.85
C TRP A 614 3.08 22.34 -17.10
N MET A 615 1.93 22.07 -17.71
CA MET A 615 1.58 20.71 -18.13
C MET A 615 2.55 20.16 -19.19
N GLU A 616 3.01 21.01 -20.13
CA GLU A 616 4.05 20.63 -21.10
C GLU A 616 5.39 20.31 -20.41
N CYS A 617 5.82 21.11 -19.43
CA CYS A 617 7.01 20.84 -18.61
C CYS A 617 6.92 19.51 -17.85
N ALA A 618 5.75 19.17 -17.31
CA ALA A 618 5.50 17.87 -16.67
C ALA A 618 5.71 16.72 -17.66
N GLN A 619 5.08 16.81 -18.83
CA GLN A 619 5.22 15.80 -19.88
C GLN A 619 6.68 15.65 -20.31
N LYS A 620 7.37 16.76 -20.60
CA LYS A 620 8.77 16.76 -21.07
C LYS A 620 9.73 16.20 -20.03
N SER A 621 9.48 16.45 -18.75
CA SER A 621 10.27 15.86 -17.66
C SER A 621 10.11 14.35 -17.57
N ARG A 622 8.90 13.81 -17.77
CA ARG A 622 8.70 12.34 -17.85
C ARG A 622 9.43 11.74 -19.05
N GLU A 623 9.26 12.33 -20.24
CA GLU A 623 9.96 11.91 -21.46
C GLU A 623 11.49 11.94 -21.31
N PHE A 624 12.02 12.91 -20.55
CA PHE A 624 13.44 13.04 -20.28
C PHE A 624 13.95 11.93 -19.35
N LEU A 625 13.21 11.61 -18.27
CA LEU A 625 13.59 10.54 -17.33
C LEU A 625 13.71 9.18 -18.03
N HIS A 626 12.89 8.91 -19.05
CA HIS A 626 13.01 7.71 -19.89
C HIS A 626 14.37 7.63 -20.62
N LYS A 627 14.95 8.77 -21.00
CA LYS A 627 16.18 8.83 -21.80
C LYS A 627 17.45 8.73 -20.96
N CYS A 628 17.44 9.32 -19.77
CA CYS A 628 18.65 9.43 -18.94
C CYS A 628 18.85 8.26 -17.96
N ILE A 629 17.84 7.43 -17.73
CA ILE A 629 17.92 6.29 -16.81
C ILE A 629 18.39 5.04 -17.54
N ASN A 630 19.37 4.35 -16.95
CA ASN A 630 19.88 3.11 -17.48
C ASN A 630 18.82 1.99 -17.41
N ASP A 631 18.52 1.39 -18.56
CA ASP A 631 17.45 0.39 -18.67
C ASP A 631 17.72 -0.93 -17.94
N THR A 632 18.97 -1.22 -17.58
CA THR A 632 19.33 -2.45 -16.85
C THR A 632 19.29 -2.23 -15.35
N THR A 633 19.92 -1.14 -14.88
CA THR A 633 20.13 -0.91 -13.45
C THR A 633 19.11 0.01 -12.81
N GLY A 634 18.39 0.81 -13.60
CA GLY A 634 17.56 1.90 -13.10
C GLY A 634 18.36 3.11 -12.58
N LEU A 635 19.68 3.15 -12.78
CA LEU A 635 20.56 4.24 -12.32
C LEU A 635 20.69 5.36 -13.36
N ASN A 636 20.96 6.58 -12.88
CA ASN A 636 21.26 7.76 -13.69
C ASN A 636 22.47 8.53 -13.12
N GLY A 637 23.13 9.34 -13.95
CA GLY A 637 24.15 10.28 -13.48
C GLY A 637 23.53 11.45 -12.71
N ASP A 638 24.29 12.07 -11.79
CA ASP A 638 23.88 13.31 -11.11
C ASP A 638 23.50 14.38 -12.16
N GLN A 639 24.24 14.48 -13.26
CA GLN A 639 23.99 15.47 -14.33
C GLN A 639 24.06 14.81 -15.71
N CYS A 640 23.27 15.33 -16.64
CA CYS A 640 23.33 14.91 -18.04
C CYS A 640 22.83 16.01 -18.99
N GLN A 641 23.05 15.80 -20.29
CA GLN A 641 22.54 16.69 -21.32
C GLN A 641 21.01 16.60 -21.41
N TYR A 642 20.36 17.60 -21.99
CA TYR A 642 18.89 17.62 -22.16
C TYR A 642 18.32 16.47 -22.99
N ASP A 643 19.14 15.82 -23.82
CA ASP A 643 18.73 14.62 -24.57
C ASP A 643 18.89 13.31 -23.78
N GLY A 644 19.38 13.39 -22.53
CA GLY A 644 19.64 12.26 -21.64
C GLY A 644 21.05 11.67 -21.75
N SER A 645 21.87 12.14 -22.69
CA SER A 645 23.23 11.66 -22.86
C SER A 645 24.19 12.15 -21.77
N GLU A 646 25.25 11.38 -21.54
CA GLU A 646 26.30 11.72 -20.59
C GLU A 646 26.92 13.10 -20.83
N MET A 647 27.37 13.76 -19.75
CA MET A 647 28.14 15.00 -19.89
C MET A 647 29.46 14.70 -20.61
N GLU A 648 29.71 15.39 -21.73
CA GLU A 648 31.01 15.37 -22.39
C GLU A 648 32.07 16.04 -21.50
N MET A 649 33.33 15.60 -21.61
CA MET A 649 34.42 16.15 -20.81
C MET A 649 34.56 17.67 -21.08
N MET A 650 34.28 18.47 -20.05
CA MET A 650 34.15 19.94 -20.16
C MET A 650 35.41 20.59 -20.77
N ARG A 651 35.31 21.09 -22.01
CA ARG A 651 36.29 22.01 -22.58
C ARG A 651 36.08 23.40 -21.97
N PHE A 652 36.97 23.82 -21.07
CA PHE A 652 37.07 25.22 -20.67
C PHE A 652 37.66 26.02 -21.84
N PRO A 653 36.97 27.05 -22.37
CA PRO A 653 37.54 27.91 -23.40
C PRO A 653 38.88 28.52 -22.92
N GLY A 654 39.91 28.52 -23.76
CA GLY A 654 41.18 29.22 -23.48
C GLY A 654 42.24 28.50 -22.63
N ARG A 655 42.14 27.19 -22.37
CA ARG A 655 43.30 26.39 -21.90
C ARG A 655 43.97 25.63 -23.06
N PRO A 656 45.30 25.73 -23.26
CA PRO A 656 46.01 25.02 -24.31
C PRO A 656 45.89 23.49 -24.18
N GLN A 657 45.77 22.82 -25.33
CA GLN A 657 45.56 21.37 -25.50
C GLN A 657 46.55 20.47 -24.74
N GLY A 658 47.74 20.98 -24.37
CA GLY A 658 48.82 20.19 -23.75
C GLY A 658 48.80 20.08 -22.22
N GLN A 659 48.00 20.86 -21.49
CA GLN A 659 47.97 20.80 -20.00
C GLN A 659 46.87 19.90 -19.43
N GLN A 660 46.03 19.29 -20.26
CA GLN A 660 44.98 18.36 -19.83
C GLN A 660 45.41 16.89 -19.81
N GLN A 661 46.58 16.54 -20.35
CA GLN A 661 47.04 15.13 -20.43
C GLN A 661 47.53 14.55 -19.09
N ASN A 662 47.91 15.41 -18.13
CA ASN A 662 48.42 14.99 -16.80
C ASN A 662 47.55 15.48 -15.62
N ALA A 663 46.36 16.03 -15.88
CA ALA A 663 45.37 16.23 -14.83
C ALA A 663 44.63 14.91 -14.63
N ALA A 664 44.77 14.30 -13.45
CA ALA A 664 43.99 13.11 -13.07
C ALA A 664 42.51 13.32 -13.45
N PRO A 665 41.84 12.35 -14.09
CA PRO A 665 40.66 12.65 -14.88
C PRO A 665 39.56 13.24 -13.99
N ARG A 666 39.18 14.49 -14.26
CA ARG A 666 37.80 14.98 -14.05
C ARG A 666 36.84 14.33 -15.08
N ARG A 667 37.08 13.08 -15.49
CA ARG A 667 36.22 12.36 -16.44
C ARG A 667 35.07 11.75 -15.63
N ASN A 668 33.89 12.33 -15.79
CA ASN A 668 32.59 11.68 -15.59
C ASN A 668 32.07 11.53 -14.16
N GLY A 669 32.60 12.29 -13.19
CA GLY A 669 32.04 12.26 -11.83
C GLY A 669 30.56 12.60 -11.76
N ASN A 670 30.11 13.54 -12.60
CA ASN A 670 28.70 13.94 -12.67
C ASN A 670 27.85 12.95 -13.50
N ASN A 671 28.47 12.01 -14.24
CA ASN A 671 27.74 10.98 -14.98
C ASN A 671 27.48 9.73 -14.13
N ASN A 672 27.96 9.69 -12.89
CA ASN A 672 27.75 8.58 -11.98
C ASN A 672 26.52 8.83 -11.10
N PHE A 673 25.92 7.75 -10.62
CA PHE A 673 24.86 7.79 -9.62
C PHE A 673 25.44 8.11 -8.25
N ARG A 674 25.16 9.29 -7.70
CA ARG A 674 25.67 9.75 -6.40
C ARG A 674 24.59 10.55 -5.67
N TYR A 675 25.01 11.47 -4.81
CA TYR A 675 24.17 12.18 -3.84
C TYR A 675 22.91 12.77 -4.50
N ASP A 676 23.05 13.52 -5.60
CA ASP A 676 21.89 14.12 -6.27
C ASP A 676 20.95 13.03 -6.84
N SER A 677 21.51 12.03 -7.52
CA SER A 677 20.74 10.91 -8.10
C SER A 677 19.94 10.11 -7.08
N TRP A 678 20.29 10.12 -5.79
CA TRP A 678 19.54 9.39 -4.77
C TRP A 678 18.07 9.82 -4.70
N ARG A 679 17.73 11.05 -5.09
CA ARG A 679 16.34 11.54 -5.06
C ARG A 679 15.48 11.01 -6.21
N VAL A 680 16.08 10.58 -7.33
CA VAL A 680 15.33 10.13 -8.52
C VAL A 680 14.32 9.02 -8.20
N PRO A 681 14.67 7.95 -7.45
CA PRO A 681 13.70 6.94 -7.05
C PRO A 681 12.45 7.49 -6.34
N MET A 682 12.66 8.43 -5.43
CA MET A 682 11.61 9.05 -4.62
C MET A 682 10.78 10.05 -5.43
N ASN A 683 11.41 10.82 -6.32
CA ASN A 683 10.71 11.77 -7.19
C ASN A 683 9.78 11.05 -8.19
N ILE A 684 10.21 9.91 -8.73
CA ILE A 684 9.38 9.06 -9.60
C ILE A 684 8.23 8.44 -8.78
N ALA A 685 8.49 8.00 -7.54
CA ALA A 685 7.44 7.55 -6.63
C ALA A 685 6.40 8.66 -6.37
N LEU A 686 6.83 9.91 -6.12
CA LEU A 686 5.94 11.05 -5.92
C LEU A 686 5.05 11.31 -7.14
N ASP A 687 5.64 11.32 -8.35
CA ASP A 687 4.87 11.54 -9.57
C ASP A 687 3.86 10.43 -9.85
N TYR A 688 4.24 9.19 -9.57
CA TYR A 688 3.33 8.04 -9.63
C TYR A 688 2.18 8.17 -8.63
N GLU A 689 2.48 8.53 -7.38
CA GLU A 689 1.47 8.69 -6.34
C GLU A 689 0.51 9.82 -6.61
N TRP A 690 0.99 10.94 -7.15
CA TRP A 690 0.17 12.14 -7.32
C TRP A 690 -0.54 12.17 -8.67
N SER A 691 0.19 11.90 -9.75
CA SER A 691 -0.35 11.96 -11.12
C SER A 691 -0.68 10.58 -11.67
N CYS A 692 0.24 9.62 -11.51
CA CYS A 692 0.17 8.30 -12.14
C CYS A 692 0.09 8.38 -13.69
N ALA A 693 0.54 9.50 -14.28
CA ALA A 693 0.43 9.76 -15.71
C ALA A 693 1.38 8.92 -16.58
N ASP A 694 2.41 8.31 -16.00
CA ASP A 694 3.41 7.48 -16.70
C ASP A 694 3.56 6.10 -16.05
N ARG A 695 2.42 5.58 -15.59
CA ARG A 695 2.29 4.39 -14.74
C ARG A 695 3.17 3.21 -15.17
N GLU A 696 3.10 2.83 -16.45
CA GLU A 696 3.75 1.61 -16.93
C GLU A 696 5.27 1.69 -16.86
N TRP A 697 5.85 2.81 -17.30
CA TRP A 697 7.28 3.01 -17.21
C TRP A 697 7.74 3.22 -15.76
N GLN A 698 6.99 3.97 -14.96
CA GLN A 698 7.31 4.19 -13.54
C GLN A 698 7.32 2.89 -12.73
N GLN A 699 6.39 1.98 -13.00
CA GLN A 699 6.40 0.63 -12.40
C GLN A 699 7.63 -0.16 -12.84
N GLN A 700 7.96 -0.16 -14.13
CA GLN A 700 9.15 -0.83 -14.64
C GLN A 700 10.44 -0.24 -14.04
N TYR A 701 10.49 1.08 -13.85
CA TYR A 701 11.60 1.74 -13.17
C TYR A 701 11.79 1.23 -11.75
N GLY A 702 10.70 1.19 -10.95
CA GLY A 702 10.74 0.67 -9.58
C GLY A 702 11.28 -0.76 -9.51
N GLU A 703 10.81 -1.63 -10.41
CA GLU A 703 11.30 -3.00 -10.55
C GLU A 703 12.80 -3.04 -10.89
N LYS A 704 13.28 -2.22 -11.84
CA LYS A 704 14.70 -2.17 -12.24
C LYS A 704 15.60 -1.76 -11.07
N ILE A 705 15.31 -0.61 -10.45
CA ILE A 705 16.19 -0.04 -9.42
C ILE A 705 16.24 -0.93 -8.17
N GLN A 706 15.10 -1.44 -7.71
CA GLN A 706 15.08 -2.33 -6.55
C GLN A 706 15.74 -3.67 -6.85
N ASN A 707 15.51 -4.28 -8.03
CA ASN A 707 16.21 -5.52 -8.37
C ASN A 707 17.73 -5.32 -8.46
N PHE A 708 18.20 -4.20 -8.99
CA PHE A 708 19.63 -3.88 -9.02
C PHE A 708 20.19 -3.73 -7.61
N LEU A 709 19.64 -2.84 -6.78
CA LEU A 709 20.14 -2.62 -5.42
C LEU A 709 20.06 -3.89 -4.56
N TYR A 710 18.99 -4.66 -4.70
CA TYR A 710 18.84 -5.94 -4.00
C TYR A 710 19.93 -6.95 -4.42
N SER A 711 20.35 -6.95 -5.68
CA SER A 711 21.47 -7.78 -6.16
C SER A 711 22.82 -7.40 -5.55
N GLN A 712 22.94 -6.17 -5.05
CA GLN A 712 24.12 -5.68 -4.31
C GLN A 712 24.02 -5.96 -2.80
N GLY A 713 22.90 -6.54 -2.34
CA GLY A 713 22.60 -6.88 -0.96
C GLY A 713 21.84 -5.76 -0.23
N ILE A 714 20.69 -6.11 0.37
CA ILE A 714 19.77 -5.14 1.00
C ILE A 714 20.43 -4.33 2.13
N ASP A 715 21.34 -4.95 2.89
CA ASP A 715 22.07 -4.32 4.00
C ASP A 715 23.49 -3.84 3.60
N SER A 716 23.85 -3.92 2.31
CA SER A 716 25.25 -3.72 1.87
C SER A 716 25.44 -2.94 0.56
N PHE A 717 24.38 -2.63 -0.18
CA PHE A 717 24.53 -1.76 -1.36
C PHE A 717 25.12 -0.41 -0.97
N VAL A 718 25.94 0.17 -1.83
CA VAL A 718 26.67 1.40 -1.52
C VAL A 718 26.03 2.63 -2.13
N ASP A 719 26.54 3.79 -1.76
CA ASP A 719 25.92 5.07 -2.02
C ASP A 719 26.41 5.76 -3.30
N GLN A 720 27.33 5.14 -4.05
CA GLN A 720 27.74 5.62 -5.37
C GLN A 720 28.02 4.46 -6.34
N TYR A 721 27.54 4.61 -7.57
CA TYR A 721 27.72 3.64 -8.66
C TYR A 721 28.02 4.38 -9.98
N ARG A 722 28.69 3.72 -10.91
CA ARG A 722 28.56 4.08 -12.33
C ARG A 722 27.18 3.64 -12.82
N VAL A 723 26.65 4.26 -13.86
CA VAL A 723 25.29 3.98 -14.36
C VAL A 723 25.10 2.54 -14.86
N ASP A 724 26.19 1.87 -15.25
CA ASP A 724 26.21 0.44 -15.61
C ASP A 724 26.19 -0.51 -14.40
N GLY A 725 26.21 0.03 -13.17
CA GLY A 725 26.18 -0.71 -11.92
C GLY A 725 27.56 -1.05 -11.35
N SER A 726 28.66 -0.73 -12.05
CA SER A 726 30.01 -0.94 -11.53
C SER A 726 30.40 0.09 -10.47
N LEU A 727 31.31 -0.27 -9.56
CA LEU A 727 31.73 0.60 -8.46
C LEU A 727 32.75 1.65 -8.91
N PRO A 728 32.60 2.94 -8.51
CA PRO A 728 33.61 3.95 -8.73
C PRO A 728 34.84 3.71 -7.84
N GLU A 729 36.04 4.11 -8.31
CA GLU A 729 37.29 3.87 -7.59
C GLU A 729 38.13 5.14 -7.38
N GLY A 730 38.93 5.16 -6.31
CA GLY A 730 39.95 6.18 -6.07
C GLY A 730 39.40 7.60 -6.13
N ASN A 731 39.90 8.40 -7.08
CA ASN A 731 39.51 9.79 -7.22
C ASN A 731 38.11 9.99 -7.84
N GLU A 732 37.50 8.93 -8.36
CA GLU A 732 36.13 8.93 -8.87
C GLU A 732 35.12 9.06 -7.74
N ILE A 733 35.35 8.41 -6.59
CA ILE A 733 34.46 8.47 -5.42
C ILE A 733 34.32 9.92 -4.95
N LEU A 734 33.09 10.43 -4.91
CA LEU A 734 32.79 11.80 -4.48
C LEU A 734 32.90 11.90 -2.96
N GLN A 735 33.62 12.93 -2.51
CA GLN A 735 33.87 13.19 -1.09
C GLN A 735 32.62 13.83 -0.43
N ALA A 736 32.31 13.43 0.81
CA ALA A 736 31.31 14.06 1.65
C ALA A 736 31.92 14.44 3.01
N GLY A 737 31.86 15.72 3.39
CA GLY A 737 32.28 16.20 4.72
C GLY A 737 33.71 15.88 5.12
N GLY A 738 34.65 15.87 4.17
CA GLY A 738 36.03 15.46 4.42
C GLY A 738 36.32 13.97 4.15
N PHE A 739 35.30 13.12 3.98
CA PHE A 739 35.46 11.68 3.80
C PHE A 739 35.29 11.25 2.34
N ARG A 740 36.19 10.40 1.83
CA ARG A 740 36.10 9.81 0.48
C ARG A 740 36.02 8.29 0.59
N LYS A 741 34.81 7.76 0.71
CA LYS A 741 34.54 6.34 0.97
C LYS A 741 33.09 6.01 0.58
N LEU A 742 32.90 4.83 -0.02
CA LEU A 742 31.59 4.26 -0.30
C LEU A 742 30.92 3.78 0.99
N ARG A 743 29.62 4.05 1.15
CA ARG A 743 28.86 3.70 2.35
C ARG A 743 27.49 3.13 2.02
N HIS A 744 26.89 2.41 2.95
CA HIS A 744 25.47 2.08 2.91
C HIS A 744 24.67 3.24 3.55
N SER A 745 24.59 4.35 2.83
CA SER A 745 24.05 5.62 3.35
C SER A 745 22.52 5.58 3.46
N ILE A 746 22.00 6.01 4.62
CA ILE A 746 20.57 5.91 4.92
C ILE A 746 19.69 6.74 3.96
N GLY A 747 20.22 7.80 3.36
CA GLY A 747 19.53 8.57 2.33
C GLY A 747 19.18 7.72 1.11
N LEU A 748 20.10 6.89 0.63
CA LEU A 748 19.81 5.97 -0.49
C LEU A 748 18.93 4.79 -0.06
N VAL A 749 19.08 4.28 1.17
CA VAL A 749 18.15 3.30 1.74
C VAL A 749 16.73 3.86 1.76
N ALA A 750 16.57 5.10 2.19
CA ALA A 750 15.29 5.77 2.27
C ALA A 750 14.63 5.94 0.90
N THR A 751 15.33 6.51 -0.08
CA THR A 751 14.74 6.80 -1.39
C THR A 751 14.48 5.53 -2.20
N SER A 752 15.34 4.52 -2.10
CA SER A 752 15.10 3.21 -2.71
C SER A 752 13.90 2.48 -2.08
N ALA A 753 13.68 2.63 -0.76
CA ALA A 753 12.49 2.14 -0.09
C ALA A 753 11.22 2.90 -0.52
N ALA A 754 11.28 4.22 -0.73
CA ALA A 754 10.15 4.99 -1.27
C ALA A 754 9.71 4.48 -2.66
N ALA A 755 10.64 4.00 -3.49
CA ALA A 755 10.32 3.39 -4.78
C ALA A 755 9.46 2.10 -4.66
N SER A 756 9.31 1.52 -3.47
CA SER A 756 8.40 0.39 -3.23
C SER A 756 6.94 0.70 -3.58
N VAL A 757 6.55 1.98 -3.63
CA VAL A 757 5.22 2.40 -4.09
C VAL A 757 4.96 2.00 -5.53
N LEU A 758 6.00 1.98 -6.35
CA LEU A 758 5.98 1.62 -7.78
C LEU A 758 5.95 0.11 -8.00
N CYS A 759 6.48 -0.66 -7.03
CA CYS A 759 6.85 -2.05 -7.24
C CYS A 759 5.68 -3.02 -7.03
N GLN A 760 5.67 -4.10 -7.82
CA GLN A 760 4.77 -5.23 -7.70
C GLN A 760 5.46 -6.42 -7.03
N HIS A 761 6.76 -6.65 -7.28
CA HIS A 761 7.51 -7.79 -6.74
C HIS A 761 7.56 -7.84 -5.20
N ASP A 762 7.78 -9.03 -4.63
CA ASP A 762 7.79 -9.23 -3.16
C ASP A 762 9.00 -8.60 -2.45
N LYS A 763 10.14 -8.41 -3.14
CA LYS A 763 11.36 -7.83 -2.55
C LYS A 763 11.16 -6.43 -1.96
N LYS A 764 10.13 -5.71 -2.42
CA LYS A 764 9.80 -4.36 -1.95
C LYS A 764 9.52 -4.34 -0.44
N LYS A 765 9.03 -5.45 0.12
CA LYS A 765 8.82 -5.61 1.56
C LYS A 765 10.13 -5.50 2.33
N GLU A 766 11.22 -6.06 1.82
CA GLU A 766 12.53 -6.01 2.46
C GLU A 766 13.11 -4.59 2.45
N PHE A 767 12.88 -3.81 1.39
CA PHE A 767 13.24 -2.37 1.39
C PHE A 767 12.42 -1.56 2.39
N ILE A 768 11.11 -1.83 2.50
CA ILE A 768 10.24 -1.18 3.49
C ILE A 768 10.72 -1.49 4.92
N GLU A 769 11.00 -2.77 5.20
CA GLU A 769 11.50 -3.20 6.51
C GLU A 769 12.92 -2.71 6.79
N ALA A 770 13.80 -2.66 5.79
CA ALA A 770 15.15 -2.11 5.95
C ALA A 770 15.10 -0.65 6.39
N LEU A 771 14.26 0.18 5.75
CA LEU A 771 14.06 1.57 6.18
C LEU A 771 13.40 1.68 7.56
N TRP A 772 12.38 0.85 7.84
CA TRP A 772 11.69 0.84 9.14
C TRP A 772 12.65 0.61 10.31
N ASN A 773 13.57 -0.33 10.12
CA ASN A 773 14.56 -0.76 11.10
C ASN A 773 15.87 0.04 11.06
N ALA A 774 16.09 0.86 10.03
CA ALA A 774 17.30 1.64 9.87
C ALA A 774 17.51 2.64 11.03
N LYS A 775 18.75 2.70 11.52
CA LYS A 775 19.20 3.65 12.53
C LYS A 775 19.94 4.79 11.86
N HIS A 776 19.57 6.03 12.20
CA HIS A 776 20.29 7.23 11.74
C HIS A 776 21.36 7.59 12.76
N GLU A 777 22.50 6.91 12.66
CA GLU A 777 23.62 7.05 13.60
C GLU A 777 24.96 7.23 12.87
N PRO A 778 25.99 7.81 13.52
CA PRO A 778 27.32 7.95 12.91
C PRO A 778 27.94 6.61 12.52
N PHE A 779 28.63 6.59 11.39
CA PHE A 779 29.46 5.45 10.97
C PHE A 779 30.68 5.29 11.88
N GLU A 780 31.33 4.12 11.83
CA GLU A 780 32.53 3.81 12.63
C GLU A 780 33.68 4.82 12.42
N ASP A 781 33.76 5.43 11.23
CA ASP A 781 34.77 6.45 10.92
C ASP A 781 34.35 7.87 11.35
N GLY A 782 33.24 8.01 12.07
CA GLY A 782 32.71 9.27 12.57
C GLY A 782 31.94 10.09 11.53
N TYR A 783 31.83 9.62 10.28
CA TYR A 783 30.96 10.27 9.31
C TYR A 783 29.51 10.19 9.76
N PHE A 784 28.80 11.32 9.71
CA PHE A 784 27.38 11.38 10.01
C PHE A 784 26.76 12.54 9.23
N ASP A 785 25.77 12.25 8.40
CA ASP A 785 25.02 13.28 7.70
C ASP A 785 23.66 13.48 8.37
N ALA A 786 23.56 14.46 9.25
CA ALA A 786 22.29 14.80 9.88
C ALA A 786 21.32 15.48 8.91
N TYR A 787 21.85 16.10 7.85
CA TYR A 787 21.13 16.97 6.95
C TYR A 787 20.54 16.21 5.78
N TYR A 788 21.37 15.64 4.91
CA TYR A 788 20.89 15.08 3.64
C TYR A 788 20.20 13.74 3.87
N ASP A 789 20.89 12.82 4.54
CA ASP A 789 20.35 11.53 4.98
C ASP A 789 19.09 11.71 5.84
N GLY A 790 19.09 12.67 6.78
CA GLY A 790 17.94 12.94 7.65
C GLY A 790 16.72 13.45 6.89
N LEU A 791 16.89 14.40 5.98
CA LEU A 791 15.80 14.95 5.16
C LEU A 791 15.23 13.89 4.20
N LEU A 792 16.08 13.13 3.51
CA LEU A 792 15.63 12.07 2.60
C LEU A 792 14.92 10.94 3.35
N ARG A 793 15.41 10.56 4.53
CA ARG A 793 14.74 9.61 5.43
C ARG A 793 13.33 10.09 5.77
N LEU A 794 13.17 11.35 6.15
CA LEU A 794 11.86 11.89 6.51
C LEU A 794 10.90 11.89 5.32
N PHE A 795 11.32 12.33 4.13
CA PHE A 795 10.48 12.26 2.94
C PHE A 795 10.07 10.82 2.59
N ALA A 796 10.99 9.86 2.67
CA ALA A 796 10.66 8.44 2.43
C ALA A 796 9.64 7.89 3.44
N PHE A 797 9.75 8.27 4.72
CA PHE A 797 8.74 7.93 5.72
C PHE A 797 7.38 8.57 5.39
N MET A 798 7.35 9.81 4.90
CA MET A 798 6.11 10.46 4.46
C MET A 798 5.49 9.74 3.24
N HIS A 799 6.29 9.29 2.28
CA HIS A 799 5.84 8.46 1.15
C HIS A 799 5.18 7.17 1.65
N LEU A 800 5.94 6.34 2.39
CA LEU A 800 5.51 5.00 2.75
C LEU A 800 4.42 4.97 3.83
N SER A 801 4.22 6.06 4.57
CA SER A 801 3.07 6.21 5.48
C SER A 801 1.80 6.73 4.78
N GLY A 802 1.90 7.18 3.53
CA GLY A 802 0.81 7.86 2.83
C GLY A 802 0.55 9.29 3.31
N GLN A 803 1.52 9.92 3.99
CA GLN A 803 1.42 11.27 4.55
C GLN A 803 2.08 12.34 3.65
N TYR A 804 2.66 11.95 2.50
CA TYR A 804 3.11 12.90 1.47
C TYR A 804 2.02 13.11 0.40
N GLN A 805 1.15 14.10 0.65
CA GLN A 805 -0.11 14.23 -0.07
C GLN A 805 -0.17 15.48 -0.95
N VAL A 806 -1.01 15.44 -1.98
CA VAL A 806 -1.44 16.63 -2.70
C VAL A 806 -2.34 17.45 -1.76
N ILE A 807 -1.98 18.71 -1.53
CA ILE A 807 -2.74 19.61 -0.66
C ILE A 807 -3.67 20.45 -1.53
N PHE A 808 -4.96 20.10 -1.52
CA PHE A 808 -6.00 20.81 -2.26
C PHE A 808 -6.43 22.10 -1.54
N PRO A 809 -6.90 23.13 -2.25
CA PRO A 809 -7.51 24.31 -1.65
C PRO A 809 -8.67 23.92 -0.73
N THR A 810 -8.76 24.57 0.43
CA THR A 810 -9.82 24.34 1.44
C THR A 810 -11.26 24.49 0.92
N ASN A 811 -11.46 25.11 -0.25
CA ASN A 811 -12.75 25.29 -0.92
C ASN A 811 -13.13 24.17 -1.93
N ASP A 812 -12.27 23.17 -2.15
CA ASP A 812 -12.54 22.04 -3.08
C ASP A 812 -13.27 20.85 -2.41
N LYS A 813 -14.08 21.13 -1.38
CA LYS A 813 -15.07 20.17 -0.86
C LYS A 813 -16.28 20.12 -1.83
N LYS A 814 -16.14 19.36 -2.90
CA LYS A 814 -17.28 18.79 -3.63
C LYS A 814 -17.43 17.33 -3.30
#